data_AF-B6G913-F1
#
_entry.id   AF-B6G913-F1
#
_cell.length_a   1.000
_cell.length_b   1.000
_cell.length_c   1.000
_cell.angle_alpha   90.00
_cell.angle_beta   90.00
_cell.angle_gamma   90.00
#
_symmetry.space_group_name_H-M   'P 1'
#
loop_
_entity.id
_entity.type
_entity.pdbx_description
1 polymer ?
#
loop_
_entity_poly.entity_id
_entity_poly.type
_entity_poly.pdbx_seq_one_letter_code
_entity_poly.pdbx_strand_id
1 'polypeptide(L)'
;MYVSAAFRERRVGGPSFEERLFDRYNTAIEQAFLKVAVMGAILEYDNSSIESILAYAKQLEGHTLREECPGLEHVDDPHRRRGSFGNAVEQYFFHYEINSDPNADFAEVSTELKTTPLKQLKDGSLSAKERLVISMINYMSVVDETWETSSLQKKLQRILLIAYQYDKELNPVDYLVRLVELWGIPEEDVPTFKKDWDTVVSKIRRGKAHELSGSDTLYLEAATKAANASKRTEQPYSSVPAKPRAWAIKPSYMTTALNGMIEVQAIRRDGKDRGLDLLSLVRRRFEPYIGLTEDELAQVCGYSWEGSRKPKNLCALITKHILGVDEDSRIAEFEKAGVKAKTMRIKRNGVLKESISFPTFDYCNLVACEFDSSDFRSYLAQKYLFVVYREDEREKGVFRLAEVMFWQMPDADLLEARRCYEEMRRRVREGHAERSVRSTENRCCHVRPHGRNKADVLPTPYGSFETKKCFWLNASYIGAEIDRVKRDLRAPTNEALEERLEQGRMSGSVIRVAELFAGVGGFRLGLEGYSNEDRPEFSMPAAGPFVTVWANQWEPQGAPTRQFAARCYEERFGYGSVVNEDIHVVLDAYEAGKIDIPDVDMVVGGFPCQDYSVAKPLSQASGIEGKKGVLWWEIYRFLRLKNTPRYVLLENVDRLLKSPASQRGRDFAIILSCFASLGYAVEWRVVNAADYGFPQKRRRVYIYAERTDEPWDLEGRLTSGVMATALPVRAVGGSEAFSVFADPYENTERFGVDRKTSPFQNAGAMQGCKVVTAKVEATYDGPRAVLGDVLVASGEVPDEFYVDEEKLAKWRYFKGGKSEPRVNKKTGHEYRYAEGAMAFPDLVDAPARTILTSEGGCRFSKQAHRGRAGWALPPSGARRVGSVAGLSQGLDGHGHDRHQPCVLHGKRARGGDPAFDRPGNRIESRRCGGL
;
A
#
# COMPACT_ATOMS: atom_id res chain seq x y z
N MET A 1 -82.74 -6.42 33.53
CA MET A 1 -83.41 -6.58 34.84
C MET A 1 -82.66 -5.67 35.81
N TYR A 2 -83.21 -4.65 36.49
CA TYR A 2 -84.52 -3.99 36.53
C TYR A 2 -84.25 -2.45 36.56
N VAL A 3 -84.86 -1.61 35.72
CA VAL A 3 -86.08 -0.79 35.94
C VAL A 3 -86.03 0.21 37.13
N SER A 4 -85.66 1.47 36.81
CA SER A 4 -86.32 2.77 37.05
C SER A 4 -87.20 3.08 38.30
N ALA A 5 -87.11 4.35 38.76
CA ALA A 5 -88.05 5.14 39.60
C ALA A 5 -88.20 4.71 41.09
N ALA A 6 -88.40 5.57 42.12
CA ALA A 6 -88.44 7.04 42.33
C ALA A 6 -88.27 7.33 43.88
N PHE A 7 -88.31 8.53 44.50
CA PHE A 7 -88.73 9.89 44.06
C PHE A 7 -88.11 11.06 44.92
N ARG A 8 -88.86 12.17 45.06
CA ARG A 8 -88.63 13.47 45.76
C ARG A 8 -88.40 13.36 47.29
N GLU A 9 -87.83 14.33 48.04
CA GLU A 9 -88.12 15.79 48.11
C GLU A 9 -86.93 16.73 48.46
N ARG A 10 -87.22 18.05 48.48
CA ARG A 10 -86.28 19.19 48.50
C ARG A 10 -85.82 19.60 49.92
N ARG A 11 -84.61 20.18 50.06
CA ARG A 11 -84.40 21.64 50.35
C ARG A 11 -82.93 22.05 50.53
N VAL A 12 -82.53 23.07 49.76
CA VAL A 12 -81.67 24.24 50.12
C VAL A 12 -80.30 24.00 50.79
N GLY A 13 -79.19 24.32 50.08
CA GLY A 13 -77.91 24.61 50.74
C GLY A 13 -76.63 24.60 49.89
N GLY A 14 -76.38 25.65 49.09
CA GLY A 14 -75.05 25.98 48.53
C GLY A 14 -74.52 25.12 47.37
N PRO A 15 -73.54 25.63 46.57
CA PRO A 15 -72.92 24.87 45.50
C PRO A 15 -71.99 23.79 46.03
N SER A 16 -72.00 22.63 45.37
CA SER A 16 -71.34 21.41 45.84
C SER A 16 -69.80 21.50 45.70
N PHE A 17 -69.10 20.51 46.25
CA PHE A 17 -67.66 20.37 46.08
C PHE A 17 -67.26 20.15 44.61
N GLU A 18 -68.14 19.57 43.80
CA GLU A 18 -67.91 19.28 42.38
C GLU A 18 -67.99 20.54 41.51
N GLU A 19 -68.89 21.48 41.79
CA GLU A 19 -68.96 22.78 41.07
C GLU A 19 -67.69 23.60 41.29
N ARG A 20 -67.08 23.54 42.48
CA ARG A 20 -65.78 24.16 42.77
C ARG A 20 -64.57 23.45 42.16
N LEU A 21 -64.74 22.22 41.68
CA LEU A 21 -63.74 21.46 40.93
C LEU A 21 -63.86 21.74 39.42
N PHE A 22 -65.08 21.87 38.90
CA PHE A 22 -65.34 22.13 37.49
C PHE A 22 -64.86 23.52 37.04
N ASP A 23 -65.12 24.57 37.82
CA ASP A 23 -64.64 25.94 37.50
C ASP A 23 -63.11 26.07 37.56
N ARG A 24 -62.44 25.33 38.46
CA ARG A 24 -60.97 25.29 38.48
C ARG A 24 -60.40 24.55 37.28
N TYR A 25 -61.04 23.48 36.83
CA TYR A 25 -60.63 22.74 35.64
C TYR A 25 -60.79 23.59 34.38
N ASN A 26 -61.95 24.23 34.18
CA ASN A 26 -62.15 25.07 33.00
C ASN A 26 -61.31 26.34 33.00
N THR A 27 -61.10 27.01 34.15
CA THR A 27 -60.22 28.19 34.19
C THR A 27 -58.75 27.81 33.91
N ALA A 28 -58.29 26.64 34.37
CA ALA A 28 -56.95 26.13 34.04
C ALA A 28 -56.81 25.72 32.57
N ILE A 29 -57.85 25.10 31.99
CA ILE A 29 -57.88 24.71 30.58
C ILE A 29 -57.97 25.95 29.67
N GLU A 30 -58.78 26.96 30.00
CA GLU A 30 -58.84 28.22 29.21
C GLU A 30 -57.55 29.05 29.34
N GLN A 31 -56.91 29.09 30.52
CA GLN A 31 -55.57 29.68 30.67
C GLN A 31 -54.49 28.92 29.89
N ALA A 32 -54.59 27.58 29.78
CA ALA A 32 -53.71 26.78 28.94
C ALA A 32 -53.99 27.01 27.43
N PHE A 33 -55.26 27.04 27.02
CA PHE A 33 -55.65 27.29 25.62
C PHE A 33 -55.33 28.72 25.16
N LEU A 34 -55.42 29.74 26.01
CA LEU A 34 -54.96 31.09 25.68
C LEU A 34 -53.43 31.20 25.56
N LYS A 35 -52.65 30.37 26.28
CA LYS A 35 -51.20 30.25 26.05
C LYS A 35 -50.88 29.58 24.71
N VAL A 36 -51.59 28.49 24.38
CA VAL A 36 -51.37 27.73 23.15
C VAL A 36 -51.78 28.50 21.88
N ALA A 37 -52.74 29.42 21.97
CA ALA A 37 -53.27 30.15 20.80
C ALA A 37 -52.54 31.47 20.44
N VAL A 38 -51.56 31.93 21.22
CA VAL A 38 -50.89 33.24 21.01
C VAL A 38 -49.35 33.13 20.93
N MET A 39 -48.77 31.96 21.18
CA MET A 39 -47.33 31.74 21.09
C MET A 39 -46.93 31.16 19.73
N GLY A 40 -46.40 32.01 18.84
CA GLY A 40 -45.31 31.54 17.99
C GLY A 40 -44.19 31.04 18.91
N ALA A 41 -43.70 29.83 18.67
CA ALA A 41 -42.98 29.03 19.66
C ALA A 41 -41.86 29.82 20.37
N ILE A 42 -42.13 30.22 21.62
CA ILE A 42 -41.09 30.75 22.51
C ILE A 42 -40.34 29.53 23.01
N LEU A 43 -39.19 29.24 22.41
CA LEU A 43 -38.25 28.26 22.92
C LEU A 43 -37.88 28.64 24.35
N GLU A 44 -37.81 27.66 25.26
CA GLU A 44 -37.44 27.88 26.66
C GLU A 44 -35.93 28.20 26.85
N TYR A 45 -35.20 28.23 25.74
CA TYR A 45 -33.78 28.55 25.61
C TYR A 45 -33.54 29.49 24.42
N ASP A 46 -32.45 30.26 24.48
CA ASP A 46 -32.00 31.10 23.38
C ASP A 46 -31.22 30.24 22.36
N ASN A 47 -31.78 30.06 21.17
CA ASN A 47 -31.18 29.25 20.10
C ASN A 47 -29.92 29.90 19.47
N SER A 48 -29.65 31.16 19.78
CA SER A 48 -28.46 31.90 19.37
C SER A 48 -27.33 31.87 20.42
N SER A 49 -27.58 31.37 21.63
CA SER A 49 -26.58 31.19 22.70
C SER A 49 -26.29 29.72 22.97
N ILE A 50 -25.02 29.34 22.77
CA ILE A 50 -24.55 27.97 23.02
C ILE A 50 -24.57 27.62 24.52
N GLU A 51 -24.38 28.62 25.37
CA GLU A 51 -24.50 28.51 26.83
C GLU A 51 -25.94 28.28 27.25
N SER A 52 -26.92 28.95 26.62
CA SER A 52 -28.35 28.74 26.89
C SER A 52 -28.79 27.35 26.46
N ILE A 53 -28.42 26.92 25.24
CA ILE A 53 -28.69 25.58 24.73
C ILE A 53 -28.09 24.50 25.65
N LEU A 54 -26.82 24.64 26.08
CA LEU A 54 -26.20 23.68 26.99
C LEU A 54 -26.87 23.68 28.38
N ALA A 55 -27.21 24.85 28.93
CA ALA A 55 -27.87 24.95 30.22
C ALA A 55 -29.28 24.32 30.21
N TYR A 56 -30.01 24.43 29.10
CA TYR A 56 -31.28 23.74 28.89
C TYR A 56 -31.06 22.23 28.75
N ALA A 57 -30.16 21.80 27.87
CA ALA A 57 -29.85 20.39 27.65
C ALA A 57 -29.37 19.68 28.93
N LYS A 58 -28.63 20.37 29.81
CA LYS A 58 -28.17 19.84 31.10
C LYS A 58 -29.28 19.43 32.06
N GLN A 59 -30.53 19.89 31.86
CA GLN A 59 -31.68 19.50 32.68
C GLN A 59 -32.00 17.99 32.52
N LEU A 60 -31.77 17.43 31.32
CA LEU A 60 -31.89 16.00 31.07
C LEU A 60 -30.88 15.15 31.87
N GLU A 61 -29.73 15.70 32.29
CA GLU A 61 -28.67 14.90 32.93
C GLU A 61 -29.10 14.39 34.30
N GLY A 62 -29.23 13.06 34.43
CA GLY A 62 -29.77 12.41 35.62
C GLY A 62 -31.27 12.12 35.58
N HIS A 63 -31.97 12.49 34.50
CA HIS A 63 -33.41 12.26 34.30
C HIS A 63 -33.70 11.38 33.07
N THR A 64 -34.97 11.06 32.89
CA THR A 64 -35.54 10.32 31.76
C THR A 64 -36.40 11.24 30.88
N LEU A 65 -36.63 10.87 29.62
CA LEU A 65 -37.53 11.63 28.75
C LEU A 65 -38.98 11.62 29.23
N ARG A 66 -39.40 10.63 30.03
CA ARG A 66 -40.74 10.61 30.63
C ARG A 66 -40.91 11.73 31.67
N GLU A 67 -39.86 12.07 32.39
CA GLU A 67 -39.87 13.13 33.42
C GLU A 67 -39.83 14.52 32.77
N GLU A 68 -38.92 14.73 31.81
CA GLU A 68 -38.69 16.03 31.17
C GLU A 68 -39.62 16.33 29.98
N CYS A 69 -40.35 15.35 29.44
CA CYS A 69 -41.32 15.56 28.35
C CYS A 69 -42.73 15.06 28.72
N PRO A 70 -43.50 15.81 29.54
CA PRO A 70 -44.84 15.40 29.99
C PRO A 70 -45.79 15.11 28.82
N GLY A 71 -46.28 13.87 28.74
CA GLY A 71 -47.15 13.39 27.65
C GLY A 71 -46.47 12.47 26.64
N LEU A 72 -45.14 12.33 26.67
CA LEU A 72 -44.42 11.33 25.86
C LEU A 72 -44.48 9.95 26.53
N GLU A 73 -45.54 9.18 26.24
CA GLU A 73 -45.74 7.88 26.88
C GLU A 73 -44.82 6.75 26.35
N HIS A 74 -44.45 6.81 25.07
CA HIS A 74 -43.79 5.72 24.35
C HIS A 74 -42.88 6.23 23.22
N VAL A 75 -41.70 5.61 23.07
CA VAL A 75 -40.83 5.74 21.89
C VAL A 75 -40.52 4.35 21.33
N ASP A 76 -40.43 4.24 20.00
CA ASP A 76 -40.02 3.00 19.32
C ASP A 76 -38.64 2.53 19.81
N ASP A 77 -38.47 1.25 20.13
CA ASP A 77 -37.16 0.68 20.48
C ASP A 77 -36.10 0.97 19.40
N PRO A 78 -34.94 1.58 19.73
CA PRO A 78 -33.84 1.85 18.79
C PRO A 78 -33.36 0.63 18.00
N HIS A 79 -33.55 -0.59 18.50
CA HIS A 79 -33.29 -1.83 17.76
C HIS A 79 -34.27 -2.07 16.61
N ARG A 80 -35.54 -1.67 16.77
CA ARG A 80 -36.58 -1.74 15.73
C ARG A 80 -36.50 -0.53 14.79
N ARG A 81 -36.23 0.66 15.34
CA ARG A 81 -36.18 1.93 14.61
C ARG A 81 -34.96 2.76 15.03
N ARG A 82 -33.84 2.54 14.34
CA ARG A 82 -32.58 3.27 14.62
C ARG A 82 -32.79 4.78 14.58
N GLY A 83 -32.30 5.48 15.60
CA GLY A 83 -32.42 6.93 15.76
C GLY A 83 -33.64 7.40 16.56
N SER A 84 -34.60 6.52 16.88
CA SER A 84 -35.86 6.88 17.56
C SER A 84 -35.70 7.73 18.83
N PHE A 85 -34.71 7.44 19.67
CA PHE A 85 -34.42 8.24 20.86
C PHE A 85 -33.89 9.65 20.50
N GLY A 86 -33.02 9.78 19.50
CA GLY A 86 -32.52 11.08 19.02
C GLY A 86 -33.65 11.95 18.46
N ASN A 87 -34.46 11.38 17.58
CA ASN A 87 -35.68 12.01 17.06
C ASN A 87 -36.64 12.44 18.18
N ALA A 88 -36.72 11.68 19.28
CA ALA A 88 -37.56 12.03 20.41
C ALA A 88 -37.00 13.22 21.21
N VAL A 89 -35.69 13.28 21.43
CA VAL A 89 -35.02 14.44 22.03
C VAL A 89 -35.19 15.69 21.15
N GLU A 90 -34.98 15.57 19.84
CA GLU A 90 -35.15 16.65 18.87
C GLU A 90 -36.59 17.22 18.90
N GLN A 91 -37.60 16.33 18.80
CA GLN A 91 -39.00 16.74 18.65
C GLN A 91 -39.69 17.13 19.96
N TYR A 92 -39.47 16.38 21.06
CA TYR A 92 -40.24 16.56 22.30
C TYR A 92 -39.51 17.38 23.37
N PHE A 93 -38.18 17.45 23.34
CA PHE A 93 -37.40 18.26 24.29
C PHE A 93 -36.92 19.58 23.66
N PHE A 94 -36.31 19.55 22.46
CA PHE A 94 -35.88 20.78 21.78
C PHE A 94 -36.92 21.39 20.82
N HIS A 95 -38.07 20.73 20.62
CA HIS A 95 -39.18 21.21 19.77
C HIS A 95 -38.81 21.48 18.30
N TYR A 96 -37.82 20.78 17.75
CA TYR A 96 -37.47 20.86 16.32
C TYR A 96 -38.32 19.93 15.44
N GLU A 97 -38.63 20.40 14.23
CA GLU A 97 -39.19 19.54 13.18
C GLU A 97 -38.13 18.58 12.62
N ILE A 98 -38.41 17.28 12.67
CA ILE A 98 -37.55 16.23 12.12
C ILE A 98 -37.41 16.42 10.60
N ASN A 99 -36.24 16.91 10.17
CA ASN A 99 -35.94 17.17 8.77
C ASN A 99 -34.70 16.40 8.30
N SER A 100 -34.14 16.74 7.14
CA SER A 100 -32.91 16.14 6.60
C SER A 100 -31.98 17.19 6.02
N ASP A 101 -31.95 18.37 6.65
CA ASP A 101 -31.07 19.47 6.28
C ASP A 101 -29.59 19.06 6.46
N PRO A 102 -28.70 19.33 5.49
CA PRO A 102 -27.26 19.12 5.66
C PRO A 102 -26.58 20.05 6.69
N ASN A 103 -27.22 21.15 7.11
CA ASN A 103 -26.72 22.10 8.10
C ASN A 103 -26.62 21.48 9.51
N ALA A 104 -26.08 22.24 10.47
CA ALA A 104 -26.05 21.86 11.87
C ALA A 104 -27.44 22.04 12.52
N ASP A 105 -27.80 21.14 13.44
CA ASP A 105 -29.11 21.14 14.11
C ASP A 105 -29.41 22.48 14.81
N PHE A 106 -28.39 23.09 15.43
CA PHE A 106 -28.41 24.48 15.90
C PHE A 106 -27.55 25.36 14.96
N ALA A 107 -28.13 25.81 13.85
CA ALA A 107 -27.40 26.51 12.78
C ALA A 107 -26.73 27.82 13.24
N GLU A 108 -27.42 28.63 14.06
CA GLU A 108 -26.94 29.94 14.53
C GLU A 108 -25.66 29.86 15.37
N VAL A 109 -25.51 28.79 16.16
CA VAL A 109 -24.31 28.50 16.98
C VAL A 109 -23.40 27.42 16.38
N SER A 110 -23.69 26.98 15.14
CA SER A 110 -22.97 25.93 14.41
C SER A 110 -22.72 24.67 15.26
N THR A 111 -23.76 24.14 15.91
CA THR A 111 -23.67 22.99 16.82
C THR A 111 -24.57 21.85 16.37
N GLU A 112 -24.02 20.64 16.33
CA GLU A 112 -24.75 19.42 15.96
C GLU A 112 -25.31 18.74 17.23
N LEU A 113 -26.57 18.31 17.25
CA LEU A 113 -27.14 17.49 18.32
C LEU A 113 -26.92 16.02 18.00
N LYS A 114 -26.33 15.24 18.90
CA LYS A 114 -26.22 13.78 18.73
C LYS A 114 -26.46 13.03 20.04
N THR A 115 -27.14 11.90 19.95
CA THR A 115 -27.37 11.00 21.08
C THR A 115 -26.54 9.72 20.94
N THR A 116 -26.14 9.11 22.06
CA THR A 116 -25.33 7.88 22.05
C THR A 116 -25.71 6.91 23.17
N PRO A 117 -26.07 5.64 22.86
CA PRO A 117 -26.40 4.66 23.89
C PRO A 117 -25.15 4.08 24.55
N LEU A 118 -25.16 4.05 25.88
CA LEU A 118 -24.20 3.35 26.73
C LEU A 118 -24.80 2.01 27.17
N LYS A 119 -24.00 0.93 27.13
CA LYS A 119 -24.33 -0.38 27.72
C LYS A 119 -23.48 -0.61 28.96
N GLN A 120 -24.06 -1.27 29.96
CA GLN A 120 -23.30 -1.74 31.12
C GLN A 120 -22.59 -3.07 30.81
N LEU A 121 -21.34 -3.19 31.24
CA LEU A 121 -20.51 -4.38 31.14
C LEU A 121 -20.63 -5.24 32.41
N LYS A 122 -20.12 -6.48 32.36
CA LYS A 122 -20.22 -7.45 33.46
C LYS A 122 -19.50 -7.03 34.74
N ASP A 123 -18.54 -6.12 34.64
CA ASP A 123 -17.80 -5.51 35.74
C ASP A 123 -18.49 -4.24 36.29
N GLY A 124 -19.66 -3.88 35.76
CA GLY A 124 -20.43 -2.70 36.15
C GLY A 124 -20.06 -1.42 35.39
N SER A 125 -18.95 -1.41 34.63
CA SER A 125 -18.52 -0.24 33.84
C SER A 125 -19.44 0.03 32.64
N LEU A 126 -19.43 1.27 32.13
CA LEU A 126 -20.19 1.65 30.93
C LEU A 126 -19.30 1.59 29.68
N SER A 127 -19.92 1.36 28.53
CA SER A 127 -19.23 1.45 27.22
C SER A 127 -20.20 1.90 26.14
N ALA A 128 -19.70 2.56 25.09
CA ALA A 128 -20.53 2.93 23.96
C ALA A 128 -21.05 1.65 23.27
N LYS A 129 -22.37 1.55 23.15
CA LYS A 129 -23.05 0.37 22.62
C LYS A 129 -22.90 0.27 21.09
N GLU A 130 -22.86 1.42 20.41
CA GLU A 130 -22.75 1.52 18.96
C GLU A 130 -21.84 2.68 18.51
N ARG A 131 -21.77 2.90 17.18
CA ARG A 131 -20.95 3.94 16.55
C ARG A 131 -21.73 5.25 16.50
N LEU A 132 -21.07 6.39 16.72
CA LEU A 132 -21.72 7.69 16.60
C LEU A 132 -21.78 8.09 15.12
N VAL A 133 -22.97 8.02 14.50
CA VAL A 133 -23.16 8.40 13.09
C VAL A 133 -23.29 9.92 12.98
N ILE A 134 -22.50 10.54 12.11
CA ILE A 134 -22.44 12.00 11.94
C ILE A 134 -23.27 12.43 10.72
N SER A 135 -22.80 12.12 9.51
CA SER A 135 -23.44 12.55 8.26
C SER A 135 -23.32 11.51 7.15
N MET A 136 -24.12 11.62 6.10
CA MET A 136 -24.00 10.77 4.90
C MET A 136 -22.77 11.15 4.09
N ILE A 137 -22.09 10.16 3.50
CA ILE A 137 -21.01 10.41 2.54
C ILE A 137 -21.64 10.57 1.15
N ASN A 138 -21.65 11.79 0.62
CA ASN A 138 -21.95 12.04 -0.79
C ASN A 138 -20.68 11.80 -1.62
N TYR A 139 -20.56 10.62 -2.24
CA TYR A 139 -19.37 10.28 -3.01
C TYR A 139 -19.07 11.25 -4.15
N MET A 140 -20.09 11.91 -4.72
CA MET A 140 -19.93 12.79 -5.87
C MET A 140 -19.32 14.15 -5.52
N SER A 141 -19.56 14.67 -4.30
CA SER A 141 -19.04 15.99 -3.87
C SER A 141 -17.84 15.88 -2.92
N VAL A 142 -17.74 14.82 -2.12
CA VAL A 142 -16.69 14.69 -1.10
C VAL A 142 -15.28 14.59 -1.70
N VAL A 143 -15.18 14.27 -2.99
CA VAL A 143 -13.90 14.24 -3.73
C VAL A 143 -13.35 15.63 -4.03
N ASP A 144 -14.17 16.68 -3.98
CA ASP A 144 -13.79 18.08 -4.22
C ASP A 144 -13.55 18.86 -2.92
N GLU A 145 -13.85 18.25 -1.76
CA GLU A 145 -13.59 18.83 -0.43
C GLU A 145 -12.10 18.67 -0.02
N THR A 146 -11.66 19.49 0.94
CA THR A 146 -10.45 19.25 1.76
C THR A 146 -10.87 19.06 3.23
N TRP A 147 -10.04 18.43 4.08
CA TRP A 147 -10.37 18.25 5.49
C TRP A 147 -10.80 19.57 6.16
N GLU A 148 -10.01 20.62 5.97
CA GLU A 148 -10.19 21.96 6.57
C GLU A 148 -11.45 22.69 6.07
N THR A 149 -11.97 22.33 4.89
CA THR A 149 -13.19 22.94 4.32
C THR A 149 -14.42 22.04 4.40
N SER A 150 -14.22 20.77 4.76
CA SER A 150 -15.21 19.70 4.62
C SER A 150 -16.47 19.93 5.44
N SER A 151 -17.58 19.45 4.89
CA SER A 151 -18.88 19.35 5.56
C SER A 151 -18.80 18.53 6.85
N LEU A 152 -17.94 17.51 6.88
CA LEU A 152 -17.73 16.67 8.06
C LEU A 152 -16.99 17.40 9.19
N GLN A 153 -15.87 18.07 8.88
CA GLN A 153 -15.05 18.73 9.91
C GLN A 153 -15.85 19.79 10.66
N LYS A 154 -16.70 20.55 9.94
CA LYS A 154 -17.64 21.52 10.54
C LYS A 154 -18.59 20.87 11.53
N LYS A 155 -19.24 19.75 11.16
CA LYS A 155 -20.13 18.98 12.06
C LYS A 155 -19.39 18.33 13.24
N LEU A 156 -18.08 18.07 13.11
CA LEU A 156 -17.24 17.51 14.18
C LEU A 156 -16.60 18.59 15.08
N GLN A 157 -16.71 19.87 14.73
CA GLN A 157 -16.11 20.97 15.50
C GLN A 157 -16.81 21.17 16.85
N ARG A 158 -18.14 21.01 16.90
CA ARG A 158 -18.94 21.14 18.13
C ARG A 158 -20.21 20.30 18.05
N ILE A 159 -20.33 19.33 18.95
CA ILE A 159 -21.46 18.42 19.09
C ILE A 159 -22.02 18.55 20.50
N LEU A 160 -23.30 18.88 20.64
CA LEU A 160 -24.05 18.66 21.87
C LEU A 160 -24.35 17.16 21.96
N LEU A 161 -23.64 16.47 22.86
CA LEU A 161 -23.65 15.02 22.98
C LEU A 161 -24.44 14.59 24.20
N ILE A 162 -25.50 13.79 23.98
CA ILE A 162 -26.36 13.25 25.03
C ILE A 162 -26.16 11.73 25.10
N ALA A 163 -25.51 11.27 26.17
CA ALA A 163 -25.27 9.85 26.40
C ALA A 163 -26.31 9.27 27.38
N TYR A 164 -26.99 8.20 27.00
CA TYR A 164 -28.07 7.58 27.79
C TYR A 164 -27.79 6.10 28.06
N GLN A 165 -28.20 5.58 29.22
CA GLN A 165 -28.05 4.17 29.54
C GLN A 165 -29.14 3.36 28.84
N TYR A 166 -28.71 2.50 27.90
CA TYR A 166 -29.58 1.55 27.25
C TYR A 166 -29.86 0.35 28.17
N ASP A 167 -31.15 0.04 28.32
CA ASP A 167 -31.64 -1.25 28.80
C ASP A 167 -32.54 -1.90 27.74
N LYS A 168 -32.49 -3.23 27.63
CA LYS A 168 -33.36 -4.02 26.73
C LYS A 168 -34.76 -4.27 27.31
N GLU A 169 -34.95 -4.04 28.61
CA GLU A 169 -36.19 -4.35 29.33
C GLU A 169 -37.05 -3.10 29.58
N LEU A 170 -36.51 -1.90 29.32
CA LEU A 170 -37.17 -0.60 29.48
C LEU A 170 -37.62 -0.01 28.13
N ASN A 171 -38.65 0.85 28.16
CA ASN A 171 -38.97 1.68 26.99
C ASN A 171 -37.92 2.81 26.87
N PRO A 172 -37.62 3.30 25.65
CA PRO A 172 -36.63 4.36 25.48
C PRO A 172 -36.95 5.68 26.18
N VAL A 173 -38.22 5.98 26.48
CA VAL A 173 -38.56 7.18 27.29
C VAL A 173 -38.09 7.06 28.75
N ASP A 174 -37.89 5.83 29.23
CA ASP A 174 -37.42 5.48 30.58
C ASP A 174 -35.89 5.28 30.61
N TYR A 175 -35.17 5.60 29.53
CA TYR A 175 -33.71 5.57 29.52
C TYR A 175 -33.13 6.76 30.27
N LEU A 176 -32.32 6.45 31.28
CA LEU A 176 -31.66 7.44 32.12
C LEU A 176 -30.48 8.08 31.36
N VAL A 177 -30.56 9.40 31.15
CA VAL A 177 -29.47 10.19 30.58
C VAL A 177 -28.34 10.30 31.61
N ARG A 178 -27.13 9.96 31.18
CA ARG A 178 -25.92 9.86 32.02
C ARG A 178 -24.95 11.02 31.86
N LEU A 179 -24.96 11.67 30.70
CA LEU A 179 -24.08 12.79 30.38
C LEU A 179 -24.72 13.65 29.29
N VAL A 180 -24.65 14.96 29.46
CA VAL A 180 -24.90 15.98 28.45
C VAL A 180 -23.70 16.92 28.41
N GLU A 181 -23.01 17.00 27.28
CA GLU A 181 -21.77 17.78 27.16
C GLU A 181 -21.59 18.38 25.76
N LEU A 182 -20.92 19.54 25.68
CA LEU A 182 -20.40 20.06 24.42
C LEU A 182 -19.07 19.37 24.13
N TRP A 183 -19.12 18.41 23.21
CA TRP A 183 -17.97 17.63 22.78
C TRP A 183 -17.44 18.12 21.42
N GLY A 184 -16.12 18.05 21.23
CA GLY A 184 -15.44 18.27 19.95
C GLY A 184 -14.18 17.42 19.89
N ILE A 185 -13.60 17.25 18.69
CA ILE A 185 -12.36 16.46 18.55
C ILE A 185 -11.23 17.15 19.33
N PRO A 186 -10.56 16.46 20.28
CA PRO A 186 -9.35 16.96 20.94
C PRO A 186 -8.23 17.24 19.93
N GLU A 187 -7.47 18.32 20.10
CA GLU A 187 -6.43 18.73 19.15
C GLU A 187 -5.43 17.61 18.81
N GLU A 188 -5.08 16.76 19.77
CA GLU A 188 -4.15 15.64 19.57
C GLU A 188 -4.72 14.47 18.74
N ASP A 189 -6.04 14.38 18.59
CA ASP A 189 -6.71 13.37 17.77
C ASP A 189 -6.98 13.85 16.34
N VAL A 190 -7.05 15.17 16.10
CA VAL A 190 -7.33 15.77 14.78
C VAL A 190 -6.46 15.20 13.65
N PRO A 191 -5.13 15.00 13.80
CA PRO A 191 -4.30 14.40 12.74
C PRO A 191 -4.76 12.99 12.33
N THR A 192 -5.29 12.20 13.27
CA THR A 192 -5.78 10.84 12.99
C THR A 192 -7.16 10.89 12.34
N PHE A 193 -8.05 11.80 12.76
CA PHE A 193 -9.33 12.03 12.08
C PHE A 193 -9.14 12.52 10.64
N LYS A 194 -8.22 13.46 10.41
CA LYS A 194 -7.83 13.91 9.07
C LYS A 194 -7.32 12.74 8.24
N LYS A 195 -6.38 11.94 8.76
CA LYS A 195 -5.83 10.79 8.03
C LYS A 195 -6.88 9.73 7.67
N ASP A 196 -7.86 9.50 8.55
CA ASP A 196 -8.97 8.59 8.30
C ASP A 196 -9.91 9.10 7.19
N TRP A 197 -10.21 10.41 7.21
CA TRP A 197 -10.97 11.08 6.15
C TRP A 197 -10.23 11.02 4.81
N ASP A 198 -8.94 11.39 4.77
CA ASP A 198 -8.08 11.33 3.58
C ASP A 198 -8.02 9.89 3.01
N THR A 199 -7.90 8.88 3.88
CA THR A 199 -7.88 7.46 3.47
C THR A 199 -9.16 7.05 2.74
N VAL A 200 -10.32 7.47 3.25
CA VAL A 200 -11.63 7.20 2.63
C VAL A 200 -11.80 7.99 1.34
N VAL A 201 -11.49 9.28 1.33
CA VAL A 201 -11.66 10.16 0.15
C VAL A 201 -10.69 9.79 -0.97
N SER A 202 -9.42 9.47 -0.66
CA SER A 202 -8.46 8.94 -1.63
C SER A 202 -8.93 7.63 -2.27
N LYS A 203 -9.62 6.75 -1.51
CA LYS A 203 -10.19 5.51 -2.06
C LYS A 203 -11.41 5.77 -2.95
N ILE A 204 -12.19 6.83 -2.68
CA ILE A 204 -13.26 7.30 -3.57
C ILE A 204 -12.69 7.96 -4.84
N ARG A 205 -11.69 8.85 -4.71
CA ARG A 205 -10.97 9.49 -5.85
C ARG A 205 -10.34 8.47 -6.81
N ARG A 206 -9.99 7.27 -6.33
CA ARG A 206 -9.50 6.13 -7.13
C ARG A 206 -10.62 5.26 -7.75
N GLY A 207 -11.90 5.65 -7.67
CA GLY A 207 -13.03 4.87 -8.18
C GLY A 207 -13.35 3.59 -7.37
N LYS A 208 -12.82 3.47 -6.15
CA LYS A 208 -12.88 2.28 -5.29
C LYS A 208 -13.81 2.46 -4.06
N ALA A 209 -14.81 3.35 -4.13
CA ALA A 209 -15.79 3.53 -3.05
C ALA A 209 -16.60 2.26 -2.74
N HIS A 210 -16.78 1.38 -3.74
CA HIS A 210 -17.42 0.08 -3.56
C HIS A 210 -16.59 -0.88 -2.67
N GLU A 211 -15.27 -0.69 -2.59
CA GLU A 211 -14.33 -1.46 -1.74
C GLU A 211 -14.15 -0.87 -0.33
N LEU A 212 -14.77 0.27 0.00
CA LEU A 212 -14.62 0.91 1.32
C LEU A 212 -14.94 -0.05 2.47
N SER A 213 -14.26 0.10 3.60
CA SER A 213 -14.44 -0.75 4.78
C SER A 213 -14.29 0.07 6.06
N GLY A 214 -14.96 -0.33 7.14
CA GLY A 214 -14.68 0.21 8.49
C GLY A 214 -13.29 -0.20 9.01
N SER A 215 -12.64 -1.17 8.34
CA SER A 215 -11.25 -1.57 8.60
C SER A 215 -10.22 -0.62 7.99
N ASP A 216 -10.58 0.25 7.05
CA ASP A 216 -9.64 1.12 6.34
C ASP A 216 -8.97 2.13 7.30
N THR A 217 -9.69 2.54 8.36
CA THR A 217 -9.37 3.69 9.21
C THR A 217 -9.16 3.32 10.69
N LEU A 218 -8.93 4.29 11.59
CA LEU A 218 -8.69 4.12 13.03
C LEU A 218 -9.83 4.63 13.91
N TYR A 219 -10.12 5.93 13.94
CA TYR A 219 -11.14 6.59 14.76
C TYR A 219 -12.47 6.85 14.01
N LEU A 220 -12.37 7.29 12.75
CA LEU A 220 -13.51 7.67 11.89
C LEU A 220 -13.71 6.63 10.78
N GLU A 221 -14.90 6.05 10.63
CA GLU A 221 -15.18 5.02 9.61
C GLU A 221 -16.26 5.41 8.59
N ALA A 222 -16.16 4.84 7.38
CA ALA A 222 -17.20 4.89 6.35
C ALA A 222 -18.21 3.75 6.57
N ALA A 223 -19.10 3.92 7.54
CA ALA A 223 -20.09 2.94 7.97
C ALA A 223 -21.20 2.71 6.93
N THR A 224 -21.55 1.47 6.61
CA THR A 224 -22.67 1.16 5.69
C THR A 224 -24.03 1.46 6.32
N LYS A 225 -24.87 2.30 5.67
CA LYS A 225 -26.21 2.68 6.16
C LYS A 225 -27.37 2.05 5.37
N ALA A 226 -27.09 1.11 4.47
CA ALA A 226 -28.13 0.45 3.67
C ALA A 226 -29.00 -0.49 4.53
N ALA A 227 -30.33 -0.32 4.49
CA ALA A 227 -31.29 -1.22 5.14
C ALA A 227 -31.30 -2.63 4.52
N ASN A 228 -30.87 -2.75 3.26
CA ASN A 228 -30.82 -3.98 2.49
C ASN A 228 -29.53 -4.05 1.65
N ALA A 229 -28.97 -5.25 1.48
CA ALA A 229 -27.69 -5.47 0.80
C ALA A 229 -27.72 -5.14 -0.71
N SER A 230 -28.89 -4.85 -1.27
CA SER A 230 -29.11 -4.46 -2.67
C SER A 230 -29.01 -2.96 -2.95
N LYS A 231 -29.24 -2.06 -1.97
CA LYS A 231 -29.18 -0.61 -2.22
C LYS A 231 -27.78 -0.20 -2.64
N ARG A 232 -27.70 0.54 -3.75
CA ARG A 232 -26.46 1.11 -4.30
C ARG A 232 -26.63 2.61 -4.55
N THR A 233 -25.52 3.29 -4.72
CA THR A 233 -25.40 4.69 -5.14
C THR A 233 -24.26 4.78 -6.14
N GLU A 234 -24.30 5.79 -7.00
CA GLU A 234 -23.20 6.13 -7.90
C GLU A 234 -21.98 6.62 -7.12
N GLN A 235 -20.80 6.52 -7.73
CA GLN A 235 -19.54 7.05 -7.24
C GLN A 235 -18.80 7.73 -8.40
N PRO A 236 -17.94 8.72 -8.15
CA PRO A 236 -17.15 9.32 -9.21
C PRO A 236 -16.06 8.34 -9.67
N TYR A 237 -15.54 8.58 -10.88
CA TYR A 237 -14.39 7.87 -11.47
C TYR A 237 -14.53 6.34 -11.64
N SER A 238 -15.73 5.76 -11.49
CA SER A 238 -15.97 4.33 -11.75
C SER A 238 -17.44 4.02 -12.03
N SER A 239 -17.69 3.15 -13.01
CA SER A 239 -19.04 2.66 -13.35
C SER A 239 -19.56 1.58 -12.38
N VAL A 240 -18.74 1.08 -11.46
CA VAL A 240 -19.16 0.10 -10.45
C VAL A 240 -19.88 0.82 -9.31
N PRO A 241 -21.17 0.57 -9.06
CA PRO A 241 -21.92 1.34 -8.07
C PRO A 241 -21.61 0.85 -6.64
N ALA A 242 -21.53 1.79 -5.70
CA ALA A 242 -21.09 1.55 -4.32
C ALA A 242 -22.26 1.38 -3.34
N LYS A 243 -22.00 0.83 -2.15
CA LYS A 243 -22.99 0.83 -1.05
C LYS A 243 -23.08 2.25 -0.45
N PRO A 244 -24.26 2.78 -0.08
CA PRO A 244 -24.35 4.06 0.61
C PRO A 244 -23.75 3.97 2.02
N ARG A 245 -22.92 4.96 2.36
CA ARG A 245 -22.19 5.04 3.64
C ARG A 245 -22.42 6.36 4.35
N ALA A 246 -22.17 6.36 5.65
CA ALA A 246 -22.15 7.52 6.52
C ALA A 246 -20.81 7.59 7.24
N TRP A 247 -20.35 8.80 7.50
CA TRP A 247 -19.26 9.06 8.44
C TRP A 247 -19.73 8.69 9.85
N ALA A 248 -18.94 7.89 10.56
CA ALA A 248 -19.23 7.52 11.95
C ALA A 248 -17.96 7.40 12.79
N ILE A 249 -18.03 7.86 14.04
CA ILE A 249 -16.96 7.68 15.03
C ILE A 249 -17.10 6.28 15.65
N LYS A 250 -15.99 5.55 15.76
CA LYS A 250 -16.02 4.15 16.23
C LYS A 250 -16.41 4.03 17.70
N PRO A 251 -17.07 2.92 18.11
CA PRO A 251 -17.50 2.72 19.51
C PRO A 251 -16.34 2.73 20.52
N SER A 252 -15.13 2.30 20.13
CA SER A 252 -13.94 2.32 20.98
C SER A 252 -13.51 3.74 21.34
N TYR A 253 -13.56 4.65 20.37
CA TYR A 253 -13.25 6.06 20.55
C TYR A 253 -14.28 6.70 21.47
N MET A 254 -15.58 6.51 21.19
CA MET A 254 -16.66 7.02 22.06
C MET A 254 -16.59 6.45 23.48
N THR A 255 -16.23 5.17 23.64
CA THR A 255 -16.06 4.54 24.96
C THR A 255 -14.92 5.19 25.76
N THR A 256 -13.83 5.58 25.11
CA THR A 256 -12.69 6.23 25.77
C THR A 256 -12.99 7.71 26.06
N ALA A 257 -13.66 8.41 25.14
CA ALA A 257 -14.03 9.81 25.30
C ALA A 257 -15.08 10.03 26.40
N LEU A 258 -16.07 9.14 26.52
CA LEU A 258 -17.18 9.28 27.47
C LEU A 258 -16.87 8.74 28.87
N ASN A 259 -15.94 7.78 28.99
CA ASN A 259 -15.55 7.22 30.28
C ASN A 259 -14.21 7.81 30.74
N GLY A 260 -14.19 9.08 31.14
CA GLY A 260 -13.00 9.74 31.73
C GLY A 260 -12.43 9.09 33.00
N MET A 261 -13.03 7.99 33.46
CA MET A 261 -12.57 7.11 34.55
C MET A 261 -11.64 5.97 34.08
N ILE A 262 -11.44 5.79 32.77
CA ILE A 262 -10.51 4.79 32.24
C ILE A 262 -9.10 5.36 32.41
N GLU A 263 -8.35 4.88 33.41
CA GLU A 263 -6.91 5.19 33.54
C GLU A 263 -6.15 4.76 32.26
N VAL A 264 -5.82 5.78 31.47
CA VAL A 264 -5.03 5.69 30.24
C VAL A 264 -3.99 6.80 30.24
N GLN A 265 -2.85 6.50 29.63
CA GLN A 265 -1.76 7.43 29.40
C GLN A 265 -1.65 7.66 27.89
N ALA A 266 -1.74 8.92 27.48
CA ALA A 266 -1.52 9.29 26.09
C ALA A 266 -0.05 9.18 25.72
N ILE A 267 0.24 8.85 24.46
CA ILE A 267 1.60 8.92 23.92
C ILE A 267 2.02 10.38 23.93
N ARG A 268 3.07 10.71 24.68
CA ARG A 268 3.57 12.09 24.75
C ARG A 268 3.94 12.57 23.34
N ARG A 269 3.41 13.73 22.94
CA ARG A 269 3.73 14.43 21.69
C ARG A 269 4.58 15.66 21.98
N ASP A 270 5.81 15.69 21.49
CA ASP A 270 6.65 16.90 21.50
C ASP A 270 6.47 17.72 20.21
N GLY A 271 7.25 18.80 20.05
CA GLY A 271 7.02 19.83 19.03
C GLY A 271 6.84 19.30 17.61
N LYS A 272 7.64 18.30 17.17
CA LYS A 272 7.55 17.73 15.81
C LYS A 272 6.51 16.60 15.71
N ASP A 273 5.90 16.17 16.81
CA ASP A 273 4.96 15.04 16.85
C ASP A 273 3.48 15.46 16.83
N ARG A 274 3.19 16.76 17.04
CA ARG A 274 1.81 17.27 17.10
C ARG A 274 1.03 17.04 15.82
N GLY A 275 1.66 17.19 14.65
CA GLY A 275 1.02 17.01 13.35
C GLY A 275 0.94 15.56 12.84
N LEU A 276 1.46 14.56 13.58
CA LEU A 276 1.50 13.17 13.11
C LEU A 276 0.21 12.40 13.43
N ASP A 277 -0.27 11.60 12.48
CA ASP A 277 -1.27 10.57 12.76
C ASP A 277 -0.68 9.47 13.66
N LEU A 278 -1.55 8.65 14.27
CA LEU A 278 -1.14 7.60 15.21
C LEU A 278 -0.13 6.58 14.63
N LEU A 279 -0.26 6.17 13.36
CA LEU A 279 0.67 5.22 12.76
C LEU A 279 2.03 5.86 12.52
N SER A 280 2.06 7.09 12.02
CA SER A 280 3.30 7.85 11.80
C SER A 280 4.03 8.13 13.11
N LEU A 281 3.30 8.49 14.18
CA LEU A 281 3.84 8.66 15.52
C LEU A 281 4.46 7.37 16.07
N VAL A 282 3.72 6.25 16.01
CA VAL A 282 4.21 4.94 16.47
C VAL A 282 5.45 4.51 15.67
N ARG A 283 5.44 4.66 14.34
CA ARG A 283 6.61 4.36 13.50
C ARG A 283 7.84 5.18 13.90
N ARG A 284 7.68 6.49 14.05
CA ARG A 284 8.78 7.39 14.43
C ARG A 284 9.38 7.06 15.80
N ARG A 285 8.57 6.61 16.76
CA ARG A 285 9.06 6.11 18.07
C ARG A 285 9.86 4.82 17.92
N PHE A 286 9.47 3.92 17.02
CA PHE A 286 10.16 2.64 16.78
C PHE A 286 11.42 2.74 15.90
N GLU A 287 11.56 3.78 15.07
CA GLU A 287 12.67 3.93 14.11
C GLU A 287 14.09 3.76 14.72
N PRO A 288 14.44 4.34 15.89
CA PRO A 288 15.77 4.19 16.49
C PRO A 288 16.10 2.76 16.95
N TYR A 289 15.09 1.89 17.01
CA TYR A 289 15.17 0.53 17.56
C TYR A 289 15.16 -0.54 16.46
N ILE A 290 14.98 -0.16 15.19
CA ILE A 290 15.00 -1.09 14.05
C ILE A 290 16.39 -1.73 13.93
N GLY A 291 16.40 -3.05 13.69
CA GLY A 291 17.61 -3.87 13.62
C GLY A 291 18.03 -4.50 14.95
N LEU A 292 17.50 -4.07 16.09
CA LEU A 292 17.82 -4.66 17.40
C LEU A 292 17.04 -5.96 17.66
N THR A 293 17.69 -6.91 18.33
CA THR A 293 17.08 -8.14 18.85
C THR A 293 16.28 -7.88 20.13
N GLU A 294 15.42 -8.82 20.52
CA GLU A 294 14.66 -8.74 21.78
C GLU A 294 15.54 -8.56 23.03
N ASP A 295 16.78 -9.07 23.02
CA ASP A 295 17.72 -8.93 24.15
C ASP A 295 18.42 -7.56 24.15
N GLU A 296 18.85 -7.08 22.99
CA GLU A 296 19.39 -5.73 22.82
C GLU A 296 18.32 -4.67 23.18
N LEU A 297 17.07 -4.87 22.74
CA LEU A 297 15.94 -4.00 23.09
C LEU A 297 15.65 -4.00 24.59
N ALA A 298 15.66 -5.18 25.23
CA ALA A 298 15.48 -5.28 26.67
C ALA A 298 16.56 -4.47 27.41
N GLN A 299 17.82 -4.66 27.04
CA GLN A 299 18.95 -3.93 27.63
C GLN A 299 18.82 -2.40 27.45
N VAL A 300 18.49 -1.94 26.24
CA VAL A 300 18.32 -0.50 25.94
C VAL A 300 17.13 0.10 26.70
N CYS A 301 16.04 -0.66 26.91
CA CYS A 301 14.87 -0.23 27.68
C CYS A 301 15.01 -0.46 29.20
N GLY A 302 16.18 -0.90 29.69
CA GLY A 302 16.42 -1.15 31.12
C GLY A 302 15.85 -2.45 31.70
N TYR A 303 15.31 -3.35 30.86
CA TYR A 303 14.77 -4.64 31.29
C TYR A 303 15.85 -5.69 31.54
N SER A 304 15.76 -6.32 32.71
CA SER A 304 16.55 -7.50 33.09
C SER A 304 15.66 -8.54 33.77
N TRP A 305 16.11 -9.79 33.84
CA TRP A 305 15.39 -10.87 34.51
C TRP A 305 16.37 -11.90 35.07
N GLU A 306 15.95 -12.60 36.12
CA GLU A 306 16.73 -13.68 36.72
C GLU A 306 16.44 -15.03 36.05
N GLY A 307 17.49 -15.82 35.81
CA GLY A 307 17.40 -17.15 35.21
C GLY A 307 17.29 -17.17 33.68
N SER A 308 17.13 -18.37 33.12
CA SER A 308 17.29 -18.64 31.68
C SER A 308 16.03 -18.44 30.82
N ARG A 309 14.92 -17.95 31.38
CA ARG A 309 13.64 -17.80 30.69
C ARG A 309 13.18 -16.34 30.66
N LYS A 310 13.07 -15.79 29.45
CA LYS A 310 12.56 -14.43 29.21
C LYS A 310 11.10 -14.27 29.69
N PRO A 311 10.69 -13.10 30.23
CA PRO A 311 9.30 -12.81 30.55
C PRO A 311 8.38 -12.92 29.32
N LYS A 312 7.20 -13.53 29.48
CA LYS A 312 6.25 -13.75 28.37
C LYS A 312 5.66 -12.46 27.78
N ASN A 313 5.67 -11.38 28.55
CA ASN A 313 5.18 -10.05 28.20
C ASN A 313 6.30 -9.06 27.81
N LEU A 314 7.57 -9.48 27.75
CA LEU A 314 8.73 -8.60 27.52
C LEU A 314 8.54 -7.67 26.31
N CYS A 315 8.13 -8.19 25.15
CA CYS A 315 7.90 -7.37 23.95
C CYS A 315 6.76 -6.34 24.11
N ALA A 316 5.79 -6.59 25.00
CA ALA A 316 4.73 -5.64 25.30
C ALA A 316 5.23 -4.52 26.23
N LEU A 317 6.08 -4.84 27.22
CA LEU A 317 6.76 -3.84 28.06
C LEU A 317 7.68 -2.94 27.21
N ILE A 318 8.53 -3.54 26.36
CA ILE A 318 9.35 -2.81 25.38
C ILE A 318 8.48 -1.90 24.49
N THR A 319 7.32 -2.38 24.03
CA THR A 319 6.39 -1.56 23.23
C THR A 319 5.89 -0.34 24.00
N LYS A 320 5.51 -0.49 25.28
CA LYS A 320 5.09 0.64 26.12
C LYS A 320 6.25 1.62 26.38
N HIS A 321 7.43 1.11 26.72
CA HIS A 321 8.64 1.90 26.94
C HIS A 321 9.01 2.75 25.71
N ILE A 322 9.06 2.16 24.51
CA ILE A 322 9.34 2.86 23.24
C ILE A 322 8.31 3.98 22.98
N LEU A 323 7.06 3.78 23.39
CA LEU A 323 5.98 4.77 23.25
C LEU A 323 5.93 5.79 24.41
N GLY A 324 6.79 5.67 25.41
CA GLY A 324 6.81 6.57 26.58
C GLY A 324 5.59 6.42 27.48
N VAL A 325 5.07 5.20 27.61
CA VAL A 325 3.90 4.85 28.45
C VAL A 325 4.34 3.88 29.56
N ASP A 326 3.79 4.06 30.76
CA ASP A 326 4.15 3.32 31.96
C ASP A 326 3.69 1.85 31.87
N GLU A 327 4.39 0.95 32.56
CA GLU A 327 4.27 -0.49 32.37
C GLU A 327 2.90 -1.07 32.73
N ASP A 328 2.19 -0.45 33.67
CA ASP A 328 0.84 -0.83 34.08
C ASP A 328 -0.25 -0.06 33.30
N SER A 329 0.05 1.16 32.82
CA SER A 329 -0.87 2.04 32.10
C SER A 329 -1.35 1.48 30.76
N ARG A 330 -2.60 1.78 30.39
CA ARG A 330 -3.10 1.55 29.01
C ARG A 330 -2.77 2.74 28.12
N ILE A 331 -2.53 2.47 26.84
CA ILE A 331 -2.19 3.49 25.84
C ILE A 331 -3.49 4.12 25.33
N ALA A 332 -3.72 5.40 25.61
CA ALA A 332 -4.99 6.08 25.34
C ALA A 332 -5.42 5.97 23.86
N GLU A 333 -4.50 6.20 22.93
CA GLU A 333 -4.74 6.15 21.49
C GLU A 333 -5.05 4.73 21.00
N PHE A 334 -4.57 3.69 21.70
CA PHE A 334 -4.90 2.30 21.35
C PHE A 334 -6.28 1.91 21.86
N GLU A 335 -6.68 2.37 23.04
CA GLU A 335 -8.06 2.20 23.53
C GLU A 335 -9.04 2.96 22.60
N LYS A 336 -8.75 4.23 22.26
CA LYS A 336 -9.49 5.04 21.27
C LYS A 336 -9.63 4.31 19.92
N ALA A 337 -8.54 3.79 19.36
CA ALA A 337 -8.53 3.08 18.06
C ALA A 337 -9.07 1.63 18.11
N GLY A 338 -9.30 1.06 19.30
CA GLY A 338 -9.59 -0.37 19.45
C GLY A 338 -8.43 -1.26 18.97
N VAL A 339 -7.19 -0.85 19.23
CA VAL A 339 -5.96 -1.52 18.80
C VAL A 339 -5.45 -2.50 19.86
N LYS A 340 -5.02 -3.69 19.44
CA LYS A 340 -4.27 -4.63 20.28
C LYS A 340 -2.87 -4.91 19.73
N ALA A 341 -1.84 -4.68 20.53
CA ALA A 341 -0.47 -5.00 20.14
C ALA A 341 -0.24 -6.52 20.05
N LYS A 342 0.47 -6.96 19.00
CA LYS A 342 0.90 -8.35 18.78
C LYS A 342 2.30 -8.40 18.19
N THR A 343 3.17 -9.16 18.85
CA THR A 343 4.52 -9.45 18.36
C THR A 343 4.49 -10.53 17.29
N MET A 344 5.06 -10.23 16.13
CA MET A 344 5.06 -11.08 14.95
C MET A 344 6.50 -11.47 14.62
N ARG A 345 6.79 -12.76 14.47
CA ARG A 345 8.15 -13.25 14.16
C ARG A 345 8.16 -13.96 12.82
N ILE A 346 8.79 -13.38 11.80
CA ILE A 346 8.82 -13.90 10.42
C ILE A 346 10.16 -14.59 10.17
N LYS A 347 10.13 -15.83 9.67
CA LYS A 347 11.34 -16.60 9.31
C LYS A 347 11.92 -16.11 7.97
N ARG A 348 13.16 -16.50 7.66
CA ARG A 348 13.84 -16.17 6.38
C ARG A 348 13.05 -16.54 5.11
N ASN A 349 12.13 -17.49 5.20
CA ASN A 349 11.28 -17.91 4.08
C ASN A 349 9.95 -17.12 3.97
N GLY A 350 9.82 -15.97 4.66
CA GLY A 350 8.60 -15.14 4.67
C GLY A 350 7.45 -15.70 5.52
N VAL A 351 7.56 -16.93 6.03
CA VAL A 351 6.49 -17.56 6.82
C VAL A 351 6.58 -17.14 8.29
N LEU A 352 5.45 -16.73 8.85
CA LEU A 352 5.33 -16.42 10.28
C LEU A 352 5.67 -17.67 11.13
N LYS A 353 6.43 -17.47 12.21
CA LYS A 353 6.94 -18.54 13.09
C LYS A 353 5.80 -19.32 13.77
N GLU A 354 4.72 -18.62 14.11
CA GLU A 354 3.57 -19.11 14.90
C GLU A 354 2.27 -18.54 14.32
N SER A 355 1.17 -19.30 14.36
CA SER A 355 -0.16 -18.81 13.97
C SER A 355 -0.79 -17.98 15.10
N ILE A 356 -1.69 -17.03 14.78
CA ILE A 356 -2.37 -16.23 15.81
C ILE A 356 -3.57 -17.03 16.34
N SER A 357 -3.60 -17.37 17.62
CA SER A 357 -4.76 -17.98 18.29
C SER A 357 -5.73 -16.95 18.85
N PHE A 358 -7.02 -17.29 18.82
CA PHE A 358 -8.08 -16.61 19.57
C PHE A 358 -8.43 -17.36 20.87
N PRO A 359 -9.24 -16.78 21.78
CA PRO A 359 -9.83 -17.49 22.91
C PRO A 359 -10.56 -18.79 22.50
N THR A 360 -10.63 -19.74 23.44
CA THR A 360 -11.37 -21.00 23.26
C THR A 360 -12.86 -20.75 23.18
N PHE A 361 -13.52 -21.37 22.19
CA PHE A 361 -14.98 -21.33 22.08
C PHE A 361 -15.62 -22.46 22.90
N ASP A 362 -16.86 -22.23 23.34
CA ASP A 362 -17.73 -23.26 23.89
C ASP A 362 -18.47 -23.99 22.74
N TYR A 363 -18.58 -25.32 22.83
CA TYR A 363 -19.17 -26.13 21.75
C TYR A 363 -20.69 -25.95 21.63
N CYS A 364 -21.39 -25.76 22.74
CA CYS A 364 -22.84 -25.54 22.74
C CYS A 364 -23.16 -24.14 22.21
N ASN A 365 -22.42 -23.11 22.63
CA ASN A 365 -22.53 -21.76 22.10
C ASN A 365 -22.18 -21.70 20.60
N LEU A 366 -21.15 -22.42 20.13
CA LEU A 366 -20.81 -22.50 18.70
C LEU A 366 -21.99 -23.01 17.85
N VAL A 367 -22.73 -24.00 18.36
CA VAL A 367 -23.91 -24.55 17.65
C VAL A 367 -25.09 -23.58 17.66
N ALA A 368 -25.29 -22.83 18.74
CA ALA A 368 -26.38 -21.86 18.87
C ALA A 368 -26.13 -20.56 18.08
N CYS A 369 -24.91 -20.04 18.11
CA CYS A 369 -24.56 -18.72 17.57
C CYS A 369 -24.32 -18.75 16.05
N GLU A 370 -24.74 -17.70 15.34
CA GLU A 370 -24.42 -17.46 13.92
C GLU A 370 -23.07 -16.71 13.81
N PHE A 371 -22.34 -16.88 12.69
CA PHE A 371 -21.04 -16.21 12.50
C PHE A 371 -21.08 -14.70 12.77
N ASP A 372 -22.06 -13.97 12.24
CA ASP A 372 -22.13 -12.50 12.35
C ASP A 372 -22.34 -11.99 13.79
N SER A 373 -22.87 -12.84 14.67
CA SER A 373 -23.06 -12.53 16.11
C SER A 373 -21.99 -13.16 17.00
N SER A 374 -21.00 -13.84 16.41
CA SER A 374 -20.00 -14.61 17.16
C SER A 374 -18.86 -13.76 17.71
N ASP A 375 -18.28 -14.21 18.83
CA ASP A 375 -17.03 -13.67 19.35
C ASP A 375 -15.89 -13.75 18.31
N PHE A 376 -15.89 -14.80 17.48
CA PHE A 376 -14.89 -14.99 16.42
C PHE A 376 -14.97 -13.86 15.38
N ARG A 377 -16.17 -13.50 14.90
CA ARG A 377 -16.36 -12.35 14.00
C ARG A 377 -15.88 -11.04 14.64
N SER A 378 -16.05 -10.90 15.95
CA SER A 378 -15.59 -9.74 16.73
C SER A 378 -14.05 -9.71 16.85
N TYR A 379 -13.39 -10.84 17.04
CA TYR A 379 -11.93 -10.92 17.03
C TYR A 379 -11.33 -10.60 15.67
N LEU A 380 -11.98 -11.00 14.57
CA LEU A 380 -11.56 -10.64 13.21
C LEU A 380 -11.79 -9.15 12.88
N ALA A 381 -12.73 -8.49 13.58
CA ALA A 381 -12.96 -7.05 13.48
C ALA A 381 -11.93 -6.20 14.26
N GLN A 382 -11.11 -6.82 15.12
CA GLN A 382 -10.14 -6.11 15.95
C GLN A 382 -9.01 -5.54 15.08
N LYS A 383 -8.67 -4.26 15.29
CA LYS A 383 -7.42 -3.69 14.76
C LYS A 383 -6.24 -4.17 15.62
N TYR A 384 -5.16 -4.58 14.98
CA TYR A 384 -3.92 -5.02 15.62
C TYR A 384 -2.79 -4.05 15.29
N LEU A 385 -1.91 -3.78 16.25
CA LEU A 385 -0.57 -3.29 15.95
C LEU A 385 0.36 -4.50 15.85
N PHE A 386 0.85 -4.80 14.65
CA PHE A 386 1.88 -5.80 14.45
C PHE A 386 3.25 -5.17 14.67
N VAL A 387 3.95 -5.66 15.69
CA VAL A 387 5.37 -5.36 15.95
C VAL A 387 6.18 -6.51 15.34
N VAL A 388 6.76 -6.27 14.17
CA VAL A 388 7.31 -7.32 13.30
C VAL A 388 8.81 -7.45 13.50
N TYR A 389 9.24 -8.65 13.87
CA TYR A 389 10.62 -9.09 13.93
C TYR A 389 10.89 -10.06 12.78
N ARG A 390 11.95 -9.85 12.01
CA ARG A 390 12.38 -10.75 10.93
C ARG A 390 13.62 -11.53 11.35
N GLU A 391 13.70 -12.80 10.96
CA GLU A 391 14.86 -13.66 11.22
C GLU A 391 16.07 -13.16 10.44
N ASP A 392 17.19 -12.95 11.15
CA ASP A 392 18.44 -12.41 10.58
C ASP A 392 18.95 -13.30 9.43
N GLU A 393 19.39 -12.69 8.32
CA GLU A 393 19.83 -13.42 7.11
C GLU A 393 21.15 -14.19 7.31
N ARG A 394 22.00 -13.71 8.22
CA ARG A 394 23.31 -14.27 8.55
C ARG A 394 23.16 -15.27 9.68
N GLU A 395 22.48 -14.90 10.76
CA GLU A 395 22.37 -15.70 11.98
C GLU A 395 21.01 -16.41 12.13
N LYS A 396 20.99 -17.74 12.09
CA LYS A 396 19.73 -18.50 12.05
C LYS A 396 19.11 -18.58 13.46
N GLY A 397 17.82 -18.29 13.58
CA GLY A 397 17.10 -18.27 14.85
C GLY A 397 17.22 -16.95 15.64
N VAL A 398 18.05 -16.01 15.20
CA VAL A 398 18.10 -14.63 15.72
C VAL A 398 16.99 -13.82 15.04
N PHE A 399 16.21 -13.06 15.80
CA PHE A 399 15.12 -12.24 15.28
C PHE A 399 15.36 -10.76 15.64
N ARG A 400 15.34 -9.90 14.64
CA ARG A 400 15.58 -8.45 14.77
C ARG A 400 14.30 -7.68 14.45
N LEU A 401 14.01 -6.63 15.22
CA LEU A 401 12.89 -5.71 14.99
C LEU A 401 13.05 -5.09 13.60
N ALA A 402 12.01 -5.17 12.77
CA ALA A 402 12.09 -4.82 11.35
C ALA A 402 11.10 -3.71 10.95
N GLU A 403 9.89 -3.73 11.49
CA GLU A 403 8.82 -2.80 11.11
C GLU A 403 7.64 -2.85 12.09
N VAL A 404 6.85 -1.76 12.12
CA VAL A 404 5.55 -1.69 12.81
C VAL A 404 4.45 -1.25 11.84
N MET A 405 3.27 -1.86 11.96
CA MET A 405 2.11 -1.58 11.10
C MET A 405 0.78 -1.92 11.80
N PHE A 406 -0.28 -1.17 11.46
CA PHE A 406 -1.64 -1.58 11.81
C PHE A 406 -2.19 -2.60 10.80
N TRP A 407 -2.88 -3.62 11.28
CA TRP A 407 -3.56 -4.61 10.45
C TRP A 407 -4.93 -4.98 11.04
N GLN A 408 -5.88 -5.31 10.17
CA GLN A 408 -7.16 -5.93 10.50
C GLN A 408 -7.51 -6.87 9.35
N MET A 409 -8.26 -7.95 9.61
CA MET A 409 -8.72 -8.82 8.52
C MET A 409 -9.57 -8.02 7.51
N PRO A 410 -9.24 -8.04 6.21
CA PRO A 410 -10.04 -7.38 5.19
C PRO A 410 -11.46 -7.95 5.13
N ASP A 411 -12.45 -7.10 4.84
CA ASP A 411 -13.85 -7.51 4.74
C ASP A 411 -14.08 -8.61 3.67
N ALA A 412 -13.26 -8.64 2.61
CA ALA A 412 -13.28 -9.70 1.60
C ALA A 412 -12.91 -11.10 2.16
N ASP A 413 -12.00 -11.13 3.13
CA ASP A 413 -11.50 -12.38 3.74
C ASP A 413 -12.44 -12.91 4.84
N LEU A 414 -13.36 -12.08 5.34
CA LEU A 414 -14.40 -12.51 6.30
C LEU A 414 -15.32 -13.59 5.72
N LEU A 415 -15.51 -13.64 4.40
CA LEU A 415 -16.28 -14.72 3.74
C LEU A 415 -15.57 -16.08 3.87
N GLU A 416 -14.24 -16.09 3.74
CA GLU A 416 -13.43 -17.29 3.90
C GLU A 416 -13.33 -17.69 5.39
N ALA A 417 -13.26 -16.71 6.30
CA ALA A 417 -13.32 -16.97 7.73
C ALA A 417 -14.70 -17.50 8.18
N ARG A 418 -15.81 -17.00 7.59
CA ARG A 418 -17.16 -17.55 7.79
C ARG A 418 -17.23 -19.01 7.41
N ARG A 419 -16.66 -19.41 6.26
CA ARG A 419 -16.61 -20.82 5.83
C ARG A 419 -15.92 -21.71 6.87
N CYS A 420 -14.80 -21.26 7.46
CA CYS A 420 -14.11 -21.99 8.52
C CYS A 420 -14.98 -22.14 9.79
N TYR A 421 -15.69 -21.08 10.18
CA TYR A 421 -16.60 -21.08 11.33
C TYR A 421 -17.79 -22.02 11.12
N GLU A 422 -18.52 -21.86 10.01
CA GLU A 422 -19.71 -22.66 9.70
C GLU A 422 -19.36 -24.14 9.47
N GLU A 423 -18.20 -24.46 8.90
CA GLU A 423 -17.74 -25.85 8.77
C GLU A 423 -17.42 -26.47 10.13
N MET A 424 -16.78 -25.75 11.06
CA MET A 424 -16.58 -26.24 12.43
C MET A 424 -17.93 -26.43 13.15
N ARG A 425 -18.84 -25.47 13.02
CA ARG A 425 -20.20 -25.49 13.57
C ARG A 425 -21.01 -26.67 13.04
N ARG A 426 -20.92 -26.95 11.74
CA ARG A 426 -21.51 -28.13 11.08
C ARG A 426 -20.95 -29.43 11.66
N ARG A 427 -19.63 -29.57 11.79
CA ARG A 427 -19.01 -30.77 12.37
C ARG A 427 -19.46 -31.00 13.82
N VAL A 428 -19.55 -29.96 14.65
CA VAL A 428 -20.07 -30.09 16.02
C VAL A 428 -21.56 -30.47 16.03
N ARG A 429 -22.38 -29.93 15.11
CA ARG A 429 -23.79 -30.31 14.88
C ARG A 429 -24.01 -31.73 14.35
N GLU A 430 -22.96 -32.39 13.85
CA GLU A 430 -22.99 -33.77 13.37
C GLU A 430 -22.39 -34.76 14.39
N GLY A 431 -22.08 -34.29 15.61
CA GLY A 431 -21.42 -35.10 16.64
C GLY A 431 -19.91 -35.27 16.45
N HIS A 432 -19.33 -34.61 15.44
CA HIS A 432 -17.92 -34.70 15.05
C HIS A 432 -17.04 -33.58 15.62
N ALA A 433 -17.23 -33.26 16.91
CA ALA A 433 -16.47 -32.22 17.60
C ALA A 433 -14.94 -32.48 17.58
N GLU A 434 -14.50 -33.73 17.44
CA GLU A 434 -13.10 -34.13 17.34
C GLU A 434 -12.43 -33.62 16.04
N ARG A 435 -13.19 -33.42 14.96
CA ARG A 435 -12.68 -33.14 13.60
C ARG A 435 -12.45 -31.66 13.32
N SER A 436 -11.41 -31.09 13.90
CA SER A 436 -11.04 -29.68 13.65
C SER A 436 -10.83 -29.37 12.15
N VAL A 437 -11.27 -28.19 11.69
CA VAL A 437 -10.94 -27.64 10.37
C VAL A 437 -9.43 -27.39 10.29
N ARG A 438 -8.74 -27.96 9.31
CA ARG A 438 -7.28 -27.87 9.12
C ARG A 438 -6.89 -26.63 8.33
N SER A 439 -5.66 -26.17 8.51
CA SER A 439 -5.06 -25.06 7.73
C SER A 439 -4.89 -25.35 6.23
N THR A 440 -5.07 -26.61 5.80
CA THR A 440 -5.13 -27.02 4.39
C THR A 440 -6.54 -26.98 3.82
N GLU A 441 -7.58 -26.90 4.65
CA GLU A 441 -9.00 -26.88 4.23
C GLU A 441 -9.54 -25.45 4.04
N ASN A 442 -8.85 -24.44 4.58
CA ASN A 442 -9.26 -23.04 4.51
C ASN A 442 -8.03 -22.11 4.47
N ARG A 443 -8.05 -21.10 3.61
CA ARG A 443 -6.86 -20.27 3.34
C ARG A 443 -6.44 -19.40 4.52
N CYS A 444 -7.37 -18.77 5.22
CA CYS A 444 -7.08 -17.76 6.23
C CYS A 444 -7.13 -18.29 7.67
N CYS A 445 -7.99 -19.27 7.97
CA CYS A 445 -8.31 -19.69 9.33
C CYS A 445 -8.25 -21.23 9.51
N HIS A 446 -7.97 -21.70 10.72
CA HIS A 446 -8.14 -23.11 11.09
C HIS A 446 -8.57 -23.27 12.55
N VAL A 447 -8.94 -24.49 12.95
CA VAL A 447 -9.26 -24.85 14.33
C VAL A 447 -8.21 -25.82 14.86
N ARG A 448 -7.76 -25.62 16.11
CA ARG A 448 -6.78 -26.50 16.75
C ARG A 448 -6.99 -26.53 18.28
N PRO A 449 -6.68 -27.65 18.96
CA PRO A 449 -6.68 -27.71 20.41
C PRO A 449 -5.80 -26.63 21.07
N HIS A 450 -6.34 -26.05 22.14
CA HIS A 450 -5.71 -25.00 22.96
C HIS A 450 -5.91 -25.26 24.47
N GLY A 451 -6.40 -26.44 24.86
CA GLY A 451 -6.40 -26.90 26.25
C GLY A 451 -4.97 -27.14 26.77
N ARG A 452 -4.79 -27.00 28.10
CA ARG A 452 -3.51 -27.21 28.80
C ARG A 452 -2.94 -28.62 28.58
N ASN A 453 -3.82 -29.60 28.45
CA ASN A 453 -3.52 -31.00 28.14
C ASN A 453 -4.78 -31.68 27.56
N LYS A 454 -4.74 -32.98 27.26
CA LYS A 454 -5.90 -33.73 26.70
C LYS A 454 -7.11 -33.84 27.63
N ALA A 455 -6.94 -33.62 28.95
CA ALA A 455 -8.03 -33.63 29.92
C ALA A 455 -8.65 -32.23 30.14
N ASP A 456 -8.10 -31.18 29.52
CA ASP A 456 -8.65 -29.84 29.55
C ASP A 456 -9.76 -29.71 28.49
N VAL A 457 -10.93 -30.25 28.82
CA VAL A 457 -12.09 -30.47 27.93
C VAL A 457 -13.24 -29.47 28.18
N LEU A 458 -14.19 -29.44 27.25
CA LEU A 458 -15.51 -28.82 27.39
C LEU A 458 -16.60 -29.82 26.95
N PRO A 459 -17.83 -29.71 27.48
CA PRO A 459 -18.96 -30.53 27.03
C PRO A 459 -19.34 -30.19 25.59
N THR A 460 -19.84 -31.18 24.86
CA THR A 460 -20.46 -31.01 23.53
C THR A 460 -21.99 -31.00 23.65
N PRO A 461 -22.73 -30.61 22.59
CA PRO A 461 -24.19 -30.67 22.56
C PRO A 461 -24.80 -32.07 22.80
N TYR A 462 -24.00 -33.13 22.73
CA TYR A 462 -24.40 -34.53 22.92
C TYR A 462 -24.06 -35.08 24.32
N GLY A 463 -23.56 -34.23 25.24
CA GLY A 463 -23.15 -34.65 26.59
C GLY A 463 -21.81 -35.40 26.64
N SER A 464 -21.15 -35.61 25.50
CA SER A 464 -19.74 -36.05 25.46
C SER A 464 -18.80 -34.88 25.77
N PHE A 465 -17.52 -35.17 26.01
CA PHE A 465 -16.49 -34.16 26.27
C PHE A 465 -15.41 -34.18 25.20
N GLU A 466 -14.94 -33.01 24.77
CA GLU A 466 -13.82 -32.85 23.83
C GLU A 466 -12.85 -31.78 24.31
N THR A 467 -11.56 -31.94 23.99
CA THR A 467 -10.47 -31.00 24.27
C THR A 467 -10.87 -29.58 23.91
N LYS A 468 -10.52 -28.58 24.73
CA LYS A 468 -10.71 -27.17 24.39
C LYS A 468 -10.02 -26.82 23.06
N LYS A 469 -10.76 -26.17 22.17
CA LYS A 469 -10.30 -25.71 20.85
C LYS A 469 -10.52 -24.21 20.71
N CYS A 470 -9.72 -23.59 19.86
CA CYS A 470 -9.95 -22.22 19.40
C CYS A 470 -9.71 -22.12 17.89
N PHE A 471 -10.19 -21.01 17.32
CA PHE A 471 -9.84 -20.59 15.97
C PHE A 471 -8.45 -19.96 15.95
N TRP A 472 -7.78 -20.07 14.82
CA TRP A 472 -6.45 -19.53 14.56
C TRP A 472 -6.40 -18.89 13.18
N LEU A 473 -5.66 -17.78 13.04
CA LEU A 473 -5.25 -17.24 11.73
C LEU A 473 -3.98 -17.96 11.24
N ASN A 474 -4.01 -18.44 10.01
CA ASN A 474 -2.92 -19.19 9.38
C ASN A 474 -1.64 -18.34 9.28
N ALA A 475 -0.51 -18.90 9.72
CA ALA A 475 0.80 -18.24 9.64
C ALA A 475 1.21 -17.81 8.21
N SER A 476 0.83 -18.58 7.18
CA SER A 476 1.05 -18.25 5.77
C SER A 476 0.21 -17.06 5.30
N TYR A 477 -1.07 -17.03 5.68
CA TYR A 477 -1.98 -15.91 5.40
C TYR A 477 -1.47 -14.62 6.04
N ILE A 478 -1.09 -14.65 7.31
CA ILE A 478 -0.61 -13.44 8.00
C ILE A 478 0.75 -12.94 7.47
N GLY A 479 1.64 -13.85 7.02
CA GLY A 479 2.86 -13.43 6.30
C GLY A 479 2.52 -12.64 5.03
N ALA A 480 1.63 -13.17 4.19
CA ALA A 480 1.19 -12.51 2.96
C ALA A 480 0.46 -11.18 3.23
N GLU A 481 -0.34 -11.11 4.30
CA GLU A 481 -1.03 -9.88 4.73
C GLU A 481 -0.06 -8.79 5.20
N ILE A 482 0.98 -9.16 5.97
CA ILE A 482 2.05 -8.24 6.39
C ILE A 482 2.76 -7.67 5.15
N ASP A 483 3.12 -8.53 4.19
CA ASP A 483 3.79 -8.08 2.97
C ASP A 483 2.83 -7.32 2.00
N ARG A 484 1.49 -7.52 2.07
CA ARG A 484 0.52 -6.63 1.41
C ARG A 484 0.48 -5.25 2.08
N VAL A 485 0.18 -5.17 3.37
CA VAL A 485 0.08 -3.88 4.09
C VAL A 485 1.38 -3.10 3.99
N LYS A 486 2.53 -3.79 4.01
CA LYS A 486 3.84 -3.20 3.73
C LYS A 486 3.88 -2.51 2.37
N ARG A 487 3.38 -3.13 1.29
CA ARG A 487 3.33 -2.53 -0.06
C ARG A 487 2.31 -1.39 -0.13
N ASP A 488 1.15 -1.55 0.50
CA ASP A 488 0.10 -0.52 0.56
C ASP A 488 0.63 0.77 1.23
N LEU A 489 1.42 0.64 2.31
CA LEU A 489 2.08 1.73 3.03
C LEU A 489 3.32 2.32 2.33
N ARG A 490 3.67 1.83 1.13
CA ARG A 490 4.83 2.25 0.32
C ARG A 490 4.43 2.96 -0.98
N ALA A 491 3.15 2.91 -1.37
CA ALA A 491 2.63 3.78 -2.40
C ALA A 491 2.61 5.23 -1.88
N PRO A 492 3.15 6.22 -2.61
CA PRO A 492 3.07 7.61 -2.18
C PRO A 492 1.60 8.04 -2.11
N THR A 493 1.21 8.62 -0.97
CA THR A 493 -0.16 9.14 -0.77
C THR A 493 -0.35 10.41 -1.57
N ASN A 494 -1.60 10.77 -1.88
CA ASN A 494 -1.89 12.02 -2.58
C ASN A 494 -1.34 13.23 -1.78
N GLU A 495 -1.46 13.23 -0.44
CA GLU A 495 -0.83 14.30 0.37
C GLU A 495 0.70 14.37 0.17
N ALA A 496 1.40 13.23 0.11
CA ALA A 496 2.85 13.20 -0.11
C ALA A 496 3.26 13.51 -1.57
N LEU A 497 2.30 13.50 -2.50
CA LEU A 497 2.49 14.00 -3.87
C LEU A 497 2.24 15.51 -3.91
N GLU A 498 1.15 15.98 -3.30
CA GLU A 498 0.75 17.39 -3.17
C GLU A 498 1.82 18.20 -2.42
N GLU A 499 2.29 17.74 -1.26
CA GLU A 499 3.35 18.40 -0.48
C GLU A 499 4.65 18.57 -1.31
N ARG A 500 5.02 17.56 -2.11
CA ARG A 500 6.22 17.63 -2.97
C ARG A 500 6.05 18.60 -4.14
N LEU A 501 4.82 18.79 -4.63
CA LEU A 501 4.50 19.75 -5.70
C LEU A 501 4.46 21.19 -5.17
N GLU A 502 3.91 21.39 -3.98
CA GLU A 502 3.91 22.67 -3.25
C GLU A 502 5.32 23.11 -2.89
N GLN A 503 6.13 22.22 -2.31
CA GLN A 503 7.56 22.46 -2.02
C GLN A 503 8.35 22.80 -3.29
N GLY A 504 8.02 22.17 -4.43
CA GLY A 504 8.62 22.46 -5.73
C GLY A 504 8.15 23.76 -6.40
N ARG A 505 7.15 24.47 -5.84
CA ARG A 505 6.48 25.63 -6.48
C ARG A 505 6.00 25.36 -7.90
N MET A 506 5.61 24.13 -8.20
CA MET A 506 5.27 23.72 -9.57
C MET A 506 3.80 24.05 -9.88
N SER A 507 3.56 24.79 -10.96
CA SER A 507 2.20 25.02 -11.47
C SER A 507 2.01 24.27 -12.80
N GLY A 508 0.97 23.43 -12.87
CA GLY A 508 0.65 22.62 -14.05
C GLY A 508 0.15 21.20 -13.72
N SER A 509 -0.28 20.47 -14.75
CA SER A 509 -0.68 19.06 -14.63
C SER A 509 0.54 18.16 -14.40
N VAL A 510 0.50 17.36 -13.34
CA VAL A 510 1.58 16.43 -12.95
C VAL A 510 1.70 15.29 -13.96
N ILE A 511 2.92 14.88 -14.26
CA ILE A 511 3.22 13.65 -15.02
C ILE A 511 3.68 12.58 -14.03
N ARG A 512 2.81 11.59 -13.77
CA ARG A 512 3.12 10.45 -12.90
C ARG A 512 4.01 9.45 -13.63
N VAL A 513 5.13 9.08 -13.02
CA VAL A 513 6.17 8.24 -13.64
C VAL A 513 6.24 6.86 -12.98
N ALA A 514 6.26 5.81 -13.81
CA ALA A 514 6.75 4.49 -13.42
C ALA A 514 8.21 4.29 -13.89
N GLU A 515 9.10 3.93 -12.98
CA GLU A 515 10.52 3.65 -13.28
C GLU A 515 10.79 2.13 -13.28
N LEU A 516 10.92 1.52 -14.46
CA LEU A 516 11.22 0.10 -14.67
C LEU A 516 12.72 -0.14 -14.76
N PHE A 517 13.24 -1.16 -14.05
CA PHE A 517 14.68 -1.45 -13.95
C PHE A 517 15.45 -0.21 -13.47
N ALA A 518 14.96 0.36 -12.36
CA ALA A 518 15.31 1.69 -11.88
C ALA A 518 16.80 1.89 -11.52
N GLY A 519 17.55 0.79 -11.32
CA GLY A 519 18.93 0.84 -10.86
C GLY A 519 19.03 1.59 -9.53
N VAL A 520 19.67 2.76 -9.55
CA VAL A 520 19.82 3.65 -8.37
C VAL A 520 19.03 4.97 -8.50
N GLY A 521 18.03 5.02 -9.40
CA GLY A 521 17.16 6.19 -9.62
C GLY A 521 17.77 7.28 -10.49
N GLY A 522 18.45 6.88 -11.55
CA GLY A 522 19.06 7.83 -12.50
C GLY A 522 18.02 8.66 -13.25
N PHE A 523 16.91 8.04 -13.68
CA PHE A 523 15.82 8.79 -14.31
C PHE A 523 15.09 9.64 -13.28
N ARG A 524 14.79 9.11 -12.09
CA ARG A 524 14.13 9.88 -11.04
C ARG A 524 14.86 11.17 -10.69
N LEU A 525 16.18 11.12 -10.47
CA LEU A 525 16.96 12.35 -10.24
C LEU A 525 16.93 13.29 -11.45
N GLY A 526 17.04 12.77 -12.67
CA GLY A 526 16.96 13.57 -13.90
C GLY A 526 15.61 14.26 -14.12
N LEU A 527 14.53 13.73 -13.53
CA LEU A 527 13.17 14.25 -13.69
C LEU A 527 12.72 15.12 -12.51
N GLU A 528 12.85 14.60 -11.28
CA GLU A 528 12.46 15.28 -10.02
C GLU A 528 13.53 16.30 -9.54
N GLY A 529 14.74 16.27 -10.11
CA GLY A 529 15.87 17.07 -9.65
C GLY A 529 16.66 16.41 -8.51
N TYR A 530 17.68 17.13 -8.03
CA TYR A 530 18.49 16.74 -6.87
C TYR A 530 19.03 17.98 -6.16
N SER A 531 18.99 18.01 -4.84
CA SER A 531 19.65 19.04 -4.02
C SER A 531 20.19 18.41 -2.73
N ASN A 532 21.29 18.95 -2.23
CA ASN A 532 21.90 18.55 -0.96
C ASN A 532 22.67 19.73 -0.39
N GLU A 533 22.37 20.14 0.85
CA GLU A 533 23.01 21.27 1.52
C GLU A 533 24.51 21.01 1.79
N ASP A 534 24.89 19.76 2.06
CA ASP A 534 26.30 19.34 2.23
C ASP A 534 27.08 19.30 0.90
N ARG A 535 26.37 19.30 -0.23
CA ARG A 535 26.92 19.09 -1.59
C ARG A 535 26.19 19.96 -2.64
N PRO A 536 26.20 21.30 -2.49
CA PRO A 536 25.49 22.20 -3.40
C PRO A 536 26.02 22.13 -4.84
N GLU A 537 27.27 21.69 -5.04
CA GLU A 537 27.90 21.49 -6.36
C GLU A 537 27.23 20.41 -7.22
N PHE A 538 26.40 19.55 -6.63
CA PHE A 538 25.60 18.55 -7.35
C PHE A 538 24.12 18.94 -7.51
N SER A 539 23.75 20.16 -7.13
CA SER A 539 22.37 20.64 -7.28
C SER A 539 21.94 20.65 -8.74
N MET A 540 20.75 20.10 -9.02
CA MET A 540 20.16 19.97 -10.34
C MET A 540 18.66 20.25 -10.24
N PRO A 541 18.11 21.22 -10.99
CA PRO A 541 16.69 21.51 -10.97
C PRO A 541 15.87 20.35 -11.54
N ALA A 542 14.60 20.27 -11.15
CA ALA A 542 13.63 19.36 -11.78
C ALA A 542 13.48 19.69 -13.28
N ALA A 543 13.36 18.67 -14.13
CA ALA A 543 13.19 18.85 -15.57
C ALA A 543 11.77 19.26 -15.98
N GLY A 544 10.80 19.19 -15.05
CA GLY A 544 9.39 19.46 -15.27
C GLY A 544 8.54 18.91 -14.12
N PRO A 545 7.20 18.94 -14.23
CA PRO A 545 6.27 18.49 -13.19
C PRO A 545 6.16 16.95 -13.12
N PHE A 546 7.30 16.26 -13.07
CA PHE A 546 7.40 14.81 -13.03
C PHE A 546 7.42 14.32 -11.57
N VAL A 547 6.68 13.26 -11.27
CA VAL A 547 6.73 12.61 -9.96
C VAL A 547 6.76 11.09 -10.10
N THR A 548 7.77 10.43 -9.55
CA THR A 548 7.87 8.96 -9.55
C THR A 548 6.91 8.39 -8.52
N VAL A 549 5.79 7.83 -8.99
CA VAL A 549 4.76 7.20 -8.15
C VAL A 549 4.97 5.69 -7.95
N TRP A 550 5.79 5.08 -8.81
CA TRP A 550 6.10 3.65 -8.73
C TRP A 550 7.47 3.36 -9.33
N ALA A 551 8.21 2.42 -8.75
CA ALA A 551 9.49 1.96 -9.30
C ALA A 551 9.68 0.47 -9.05
N ASN A 552 10.37 -0.22 -9.97
CA ASN A 552 10.79 -1.61 -9.83
C ASN A 552 12.28 -1.76 -10.13
N GLN A 553 12.98 -2.50 -9.28
CA GLN A 553 14.38 -2.86 -9.47
C GLN A 553 14.66 -4.23 -8.87
N TRP A 554 15.22 -5.13 -9.67
CA TRP A 554 15.61 -6.47 -9.25
C TRP A 554 16.90 -6.91 -9.94
N GLU A 555 17.89 -7.34 -9.17
CA GLU A 555 19.11 -7.95 -9.67
C GLU A 555 18.98 -9.49 -9.71
N PRO A 556 18.95 -10.11 -10.92
CA PRO A 556 18.91 -11.57 -11.03
C PRO A 556 20.22 -12.22 -10.57
N GLN A 557 20.13 -13.44 -10.03
CA GLN A 557 21.23 -14.24 -9.46
C GLN A 557 21.84 -13.76 -8.13
N GLY A 558 21.01 -13.59 -7.10
CA GLY A 558 21.52 -13.41 -5.74
C GLY A 558 20.51 -13.63 -4.62
N ALA A 559 21.00 -14.13 -3.49
CA ALA A 559 20.31 -14.02 -2.20
C ALA A 559 20.01 -12.53 -1.89
N PRO A 560 19.08 -12.22 -0.97
CA PRO A 560 18.70 -10.83 -0.62
C PRO A 560 19.89 -9.88 -0.39
N THR A 561 21.00 -10.40 0.15
CA THR A 561 22.30 -9.73 0.27
C THR A 561 22.86 -9.10 -1.02
N ARG A 562 22.38 -9.43 -2.22
CA ARG A 562 22.89 -8.90 -3.51
C ARG A 562 22.02 -7.86 -4.22
N GLN A 563 20.88 -7.46 -3.65
CA GLN A 563 20.04 -6.37 -4.18
C GLN A 563 20.63 -4.98 -3.83
N PHE A 564 21.78 -4.65 -4.40
CA PHE A 564 22.51 -3.40 -4.10
C PHE A 564 21.86 -2.18 -4.72
N ALA A 565 21.36 -2.27 -5.96
CA ALA A 565 20.77 -1.14 -6.65
C ALA A 565 19.45 -0.73 -5.98
N ALA A 566 18.57 -1.70 -5.73
CA ALA A 566 17.33 -1.48 -4.96
C ALA A 566 17.59 -0.92 -3.55
N ARG A 567 18.63 -1.39 -2.83
CA ARG A 567 19.01 -0.79 -1.52
C ARG A 567 19.47 0.65 -1.65
N CYS A 568 20.36 0.96 -2.59
CA CYS A 568 20.82 2.33 -2.85
C CYS A 568 19.70 3.25 -3.34
N TYR A 569 18.64 2.71 -3.94
CA TYR A 569 17.42 3.43 -4.27
C TYR A 569 16.61 3.72 -3.00
N GLU A 570 16.31 2.68 -2.22
CA GLU A 570 15.53 2.79 -0.97
C GLU A 570 16.20 3.71 0.08
N GLU A 571 17.53 3.68 0.19
CA GLU A 571 18.34 4.56 1.04
C GLU A 571 18.23 6.05 0.64
N ARG A 572 18.07 6.35 -0.66
CA ARG A 572 17.99 7.73 -1.16
C ARG A 572 16.58 8.30 -1.15
N PHE A 573 15.59 7.49 -1.51
CA PHE A 573 14.22 7.94 -1.79
C PHE A 573 13.22 7.49 -0.71
N GLY A 574 13.71 6.92 0.40
CA GLY A 574 12.92 6.45 1.53
C GLY A 574 12.47 5.00 1.39
N TYR A 575 12.14 4.40 2.54
CA TYR A 575 11.73 3.01 2.66
C TYR A 575 10.55 2.66 1.75
N GLY A 576 10.77 1.75 0.79
CA GLY A 576 9.77 1.28 -0.14
C GLY A 576 9.44 2.15 -1.32
N SER A 577 10.24 3.18 -1.57
CA SER A 577 10.27 3.89 -2.85
C SER A 577 10.50 3.00 -4.08
N VAL A 578 10.86 1.72 -3.91
CA VAL A 578 11.03 0.73 -4.98
C VAL A 578 10.49 -0.66 -4.61
N VAL A 579 9.88 -1.33 -5.59
CA VAL A 579 9.51 -2.75 -5.54
C VAL A 579 10.73 -3.60 -5.88
N ASN A 580 11.29 -4.24 -4.86
CA ASN A 580 12.47 -5.10 -4.95
C ASN A 580 12.05 -6.58 -5.16
N GLU A 581 11.46 -6.86 -6.32
CA GLU A 581 10.94 -8.16 -6.73
C GLU A 581 11.03 -8.32 -8.25
N ASP A 582 11.14 -9.56 -8.73
CA ASP A 582 11.17 -9.88 -10.16
C ASP A 582 9.91 -9.36 -10.86
N ILE A 583 10.08 -8.51 -11.88
CA ILE A 583 8.98 -7.87 -12.61
C ILE A 583 7.99 -8.88 -13.21
N HIS A 584 8.43 -10.09 -13.56
CA HIS A 584 7.53 -11.17 -14.00
C HIS A 584 6.53 -11.53 -12.89
N VAL A 585 7.00 -11.71 -11.66
CA VAL A 585 6.18 -12.06 -10.49
C VAL A 585 5.25 -10.91 -10.12
N VAL A 586 5.75 -9.67 -10.20
CA VAL A 586 4.96 -8.46 -9.95
C VAL A 586 3.80 -8.35 -10.94
N LEU A 587 4.06 -8.51 -12.25
CA LEU A 587 3.01 -8.42 -13.28
C LEU A 587 2.05 -9.61 -13.25
N ASP A 588 2.52 -10.83 -12.96
CA ASP A 588 1.67 -11.99 -12.72
C ASP A 588 0.73 -11.78 -11.52
N ALA A 589 1.21 -11.12 -10.46
CA ALA A 589 0.40 -10.80 -9.29
C ALA A 589 -0.63 -9.68 -9.58
N TYR A 590 -0.28 -8.72 -10.44
CA TYR A 590 -1.17 -7.64 -10.86
C TYR A 590 -2.30 -8.16 -11.77
N GLU A 591 -1.96 -8.93 -12.82
CA GLU A 591 -2.96 -9.58 -13.69
C GLU A 591 -3.89 -10.51 -12.90
N ALA A 592 -3.39 -11.16 -11.84
CA ALA A 592 -4.20 -12.02 -10.96
C ALA A 592 -5.01 -11.24 -9.89
N GLY A 593 -5.00 -9.90 -9.89
CA GLY A 593 -5.72 -9.06 -8.92
C GLY A 593 -5.22 -9.17 -7.47
N LYS A 594 -3.99 -9.64 -7.26
CA LYS A 594 -3.37 -9.84 -5.93
C LYS A 594 -2.63 -8.60 -5.42
N ILE A 595 -2.27 -7.69 -6.32
CA ILE A 595 -1.63 -6.41 -6.04
C ILE A 595 -2.29 -5.34 -6.90
N ASP A 596 -2.09 -4.07 -6.52
CA ASP A 596 -2.39 -2.92 -7.36
C ASP A 596 -1.08 -2.26 -7.82
N ILE A 597 -1.09 -1.67 -9.02
CA ILE A 597 0.00 -0.84 -9.56
C ILE A 597 -0.66 0.47 -9.98
N PRO A 598 -0.22 1.63 -9.46
CA PRO A 598 -0.88 2.90 -9.73
C PRO A 598 -0.88 3.24 -11.22
N ASP A 599 -1.83 4.08 -11.64
CA ASP A 599 -1.84 4.63 -12.99
C ASP A 599 -0.73 5.66 -13.16
N VAL A 600 -0.10 5.64 -14.33
CA VAL A 600 1.05 6.48 -14.67
C VAL A 600 0.89 7.04 -16.07
N ASP A 601 1.40 8.25 -16.26
CA ASP A 601 1.32 9.02 -17.50
C ASP A 601 2.61 8.84 -18.33
N MET A 602 3.71 8.46 -17.67
CA MET A 602 5.01 8.20 -18.27
C MET A 602 5.66 6.91 -17.72
N VAL A 603 6.34 6.17 -18.59
CA VAL A 603 7.20 5.04 -18.20
C VAL A 603 8.65 5.35 -18.56
N VAL A 604 9.59 5.14 -17.63
CA VAL A 604 11.03 5.28 -17.88
C VAL A 604 11.78 4.03 -17.47
N GLY A 605 12.94 3.74 -18.07
CA GLY A 605 13.71 2.56 -17.67
C GLY A 605 14.95 2.21 -18.48
N GLY A 606 15.82 1.39 -17.89
CA GLY A 606 17.06 0.90 -18.49
C GLY A 606 17.16 -0.63 -18.43
N PHE A 607 16.72 -1.32 -19.48
CA PHE A 607 16.64 -2.78 -19.53
C PHE A 607 17.92 -3.41 -20.11
N PRO A 608 18.39 -4.57 -19.59
CA PRO A 608 19.63 -5.17 -20.05
C PRO A 608 19.54 -5.70 -21.49
N CYS A 609 20.59 -5.48 -22.27
CA CYS A 609 20.70 -5.88 -23.68
C CYS A 609 21.03 -7.37 -23.82
N GLN A 610 20.00 -8.23 -23.84
CA GLN A 610 20.10 -9.66 -24.17
C GLN A 610 19.52 -9.94 -25.57
N ASP A 611 19.94 -11.02 -26.24
CA ASP A 611 19.42 -11.38 -27.58
C ASP A 611 17.92 -11.78 -27.52
N TYR A 612 17.11 -11.25 -28.44
CA TYR A 612 15.64 -11.39 -28.41
C TYR A 612 15.21 -12.61 -29.23
N SER A 613 15.06 -13.78 -28.59
CA SER A 613 14.46 -14.95 -29.26
C SER A 613 12.95 -14.99 -29.05
N VAL A 614 12.16 -14.68 -30.08
CA VAL A 614 10.69 -14.75 -30.04
C VAL A 614 10.25 -16.21 -30.22
N ALA A 615 9.58 -16.77 -29.21
CA ALA A 615 8.67 -17.88 -29.43
C ALA A 615 7.31 -17.32 -29.91
N LYS A 616 6.61 -18.10 -30.74
CA LYS A 616 5.38 -17.77 -31.50
C LYS A 616 4.46 -16.68 -30.92
N PRO A 617 3.87 -15.81 -31.76
CA PRO A 617 3.09 -14.65 -31.32
C PRO A 617 1.92 -15.03 -30.39
N LEU A 618 1.66 -14.15 -29.41
CA LEU A 618 0.64 -14.30 -28.37
C LEU A 618 -0.79 -14.56 -28.90
N SER A 619 -1.09 -14.14 -30.13
CA SER A 619 -2.37 -14.40 -30.80
C SER A 619 -2.63 -15.87 -31.15
N GLN A 620 -1.60 -16.73 -31.13
CA GLN A 620 -1.73 -18.18 -31.35
C GLN A 620 -1.27 -19.02 -30.14
N ALA A 621 -0.88 -18.39 -29.03
CA ALA A 621 -0.36 -19.06 -27.84
C ALA A 621 -1.44 -19.31 -26.78
N SER A 622 -2.55 -19.97 -27.18
CA SER A 622 -3.51 -20.58 -26.23
C SER A 622 -2.88 -21.80 -25.55
N GLY A 623 -1.87 -21.55 -24.71
CA GLY A 623 -1.02 -22.55 -24.07
C GLY A 623 0.21 -22.93 -24.91
N ILE A 624 1.39 -22.44 -24.51
CA ILE A 624 2.69 -23.14 -24.49
C ILE A 624 3.73 -22.18 -23.84
N GLU A 625 4.49 -22.68 -22.87
CA GLU A 625 5.64 -21.94 -22.31
C GLU A 625 6.73 -21.78 -23.38
N GLY A 626 7.00 -20.53 -23.78
CA GLY A 626 7.91 -20.20 -24.88
C GLY A 626 9.05 -19.25 -24.48
N LYS A 627 9.97 -19.71 -23.62
CA LYS A 627 11.18 -18.99 -23.13
C LYS A 627 10.95 -17.67 -22.38
N LYS A 628 10.82 -17.80 -21.05
CA LYS A 628 11.16 -16.77 -20.05
C LYS A 628 12.59 -16.25 -20.29
N GLY A 629 12.84 -14.94 -20.22
CA GLY A 629 14.21 -14.41 -20.16
C GLY A 629 14.46 -12.95 -20.58
N VAL A 630 13.72 -12.40 -21.54
CA VAL A 630 14.06 -11.07 -22.14
C VAL A 630 13.16 -9.96 -21.59
N LEU A 631 13.73 -9.10 -20.75
CA LEU A 631 13.02 -8.11 -19.92
C LEU A 631 12.26 -7.01 -20.70
N TRP A 632 12.54 -6.81 -21.99
CA TRP A 632 11.73 -5.96 -22.86
C TRP A 632 10.26 -6.39 -22.94
N TRP A 633 9.98 -7.69 -22.93
CA TRP A 633 8.61 -8.19 -23.00
C TRP A 633 7.79 -7.76 -21.78
N GLU A 634 8.43 -7.52 -20.63
CA GLU A 634 7.75 -7.01 -19.45
C GLU A 634 7.52 -5.49 -19.52
N ILE A 635 8.35 -4.72 -20.24
CA ILE A 635 8.02 -3.32 -20.59
C ILE A 635 6.78 -3.29 -21.50
N TYR A 636 6.79 -4.09 -22.57
CA TYR A 636 5.65 -4.20 -23.49
C TYR A 636 4.37 -4.67 -22.77
N ARG A 637 4.48 -5.68 -21.89
CA ARG A 637 3.39 -6.18 -21.05
C ARG A 637 2.89 -5.10 -20.09
N PHE A 638 3.77 -4.38 -19.40
CA PHE A 638 3.41 -3.27 -18.51
C PHE A 638 2.63 -2.18 -19.24
N LEU A 639 3.13 -1.71 -20.39
CA LEU A 639 2.47 -0.69 -21.21
C LEU A 639 1.07 -1.15 -21.67
N ARG A 640 0.95 -2.39 -22.14
CA ARG A 640 -0.32 -3.00 -22.55
C ARG A 640 -1.31 -3.14 -21.39
N LEU A 641 -0.85 -3.55 -20.21
CA LEU A 641 -1.69 -3.75 -19.02
C LEU A 641 -2.19 -2.43 -18.43
N LYS A 642 -1.31 -1.44 -18.33
CA LYS A 642 -1.68 -0.13 -17.78
C LYS A 642 -2.55 0.67 -18.76
N ASN A 643 -2.21 0.68 -20.05
CA ASN A 643 -2.92 1.43 -21.11
C ASN A 643 -3.15 2.94 -20.85
N THR A 644 -2.67 3.48 -19.73
CA THR A 644 -2.67 4.89 -19.36
C THR A 644 -1.46 5.69 -19.82
N PRO A 645 -0.22 5.14 -19.92
CA PRO A 645 0.93 5.96 -20.29
C PRO A 645 0.77 6.63 -21.65
N ARG A 646 1.08 7.92 -21.71
CA ARG A 646 1.22 8.68 -22.97
C ARG A 646 2.67 8.70 -23.43
N TYR A 647 3.63 8.75 -22.49
CA TYR A 647 5.05 8.93 -22.78
C TYR A 647 5.88 7.73 -22.33
N VAL A 648 6.92 7.39 -23.08
CA VAL A 648 7.93 6.40 -22.68
C VAL A 648 9.32 6.94 -22.99
N LEU A 649 10.27 6.80 -22.05
CA LEU A 649 11.67 7.18 -22.25
C LEU A 649 12.62 6.08 -21.75
N LEU A 650 13.32 5.41 -22.66
CA LEU A 650 14.20 4.28 -22.35
C LEU A 650 15.67 4.57 -22.66
N GLU A 651 16.58 3.99 -21.87
CA GLU A 651 18.02 3.95 -22.13
C GLU A 651 18.45 2.53 -22.50
N ASN A 652 19.30 2.39 -23.52
CA ASN A 652 20.01 1.14 -23.77
C ASN A 652 21.38 1.36 -24.44
N VAL A 653 22.23 0.33 -24.49
CA VAL A 653 23.51 0.38 -25.21
C VAL A 653 23.29 0.58 -26.72
N ASP A 654 24.14 1.37 -27.38
CA ASP A 654 23.97 1.70 -28.81
C ASP A 654 24.09 0.47 -29.74
N ARG A 655 24.62 -0.65 -29.23
CA ARG A 655 24.62 -1.96 -29.92
C ARG A 655 23.21 -2.47 -30.21
N LEU A 656 22.18 -2.05 -29.46
CA LEU A 656 20.78 -2.44 -29.68
C LEU A 656 20.33 -2.18 -31.13
N LEU A 657 20.69 -1.03 -31.70
CA LEU A 657 20.40 -0.66 -33.10
C LEU A 657 21.00 -1.63 -34.13
N LYS A 658 21.94 -2.51 -33.73
CA LYS A 658 22.70 -3.45 -34.57
C LYS A 658 22.51 -4.90 -34.16
N SER A 659 21.55 -5.17 -33.26
CA SER A 659 21.33 -6.46 -32.60
C SER A 659 20.33 -7.37 -33.36
N PRO A 660 20.50 -8.70 -33.32
CA PRO A 660 21.63 -9.44 -32.77
C PRO A 660 22.85 -9.39 -33.71
N ALA A 661 23.96 -9.99 -33.30
CA ALA A 661 25.15 -10.09 -34.13
C ALA A 661 24.94 -10.90 -35.44
N SER A 662 23.99 -11.84 -35.42
CA SER A 662 23.66 -12.75 -36.52
C SER A 662 22.67 -12.18 -37.55
N GLN A 663 21.90 -11.13 -37.23
CA GLN A 663 20.81 -10.63 -38.08
C GLN A 663 20.59 -9.13 -37.84
N ARG A 664 21.23 -8.28 -38.64
CA ARG A 664 21.49 -6.90 -38.22
C ARG A 664 20.24 -6.02 -38.13
N GLY A 665 19.95 -5.54 -36.92
CA GLY A 665 18.90 -4.57 -36.61
C GLY A 665 17.55 -5.19 -36.24
N ARG A 666 17.39 -6.51 -36.36
CA ARG A 666 16.17 -7.26 -36.06
C ARG A 666 15.54 -6.90 -34.72
N ASP A 667 16.34 -6.86 -33.66
CA ASP A 667 15.83 -6.68 -32.30
C ASP A 667 15.24 -5.28 -32.09
N PHE A 668 15.85 -4.26 -32.71
CA PHE A 668 15.32 -2.91 -32.69
C PHE A 668 14.06 -2.77 -33.57
N ALA A 669 14.00 -3.48 -34.70
CA ALA A 669 12.77 -3.55 -35.50
C ALA A 669 11.60 -4.20 -34.73
N ILE A 670 11.87 -5.24 -33.94
CA ILE A 670 10.90 -5.85 -33.01
C ILE A 670 10.40 -4.81 -32.00
N ILE A 671 11.30 -4.09 -31.33
CA ILE A 671 10.96 -3.02 -30.38
C ILE A 671 10.05 -1.95 -31.03
N LEU A 672 10.40 -1.48 -32.23
CA LEU A 672 9.59 -0.50 -32.97
C LEU A 672 8.21 -1.05 -33.35
N SER A 673 8.10 -2.32 -33.77
CA SER A 673 6.81 -2.94 -34.09
C SER A 673 5.89 -3.08 -32.86
N CYS A 674 6.46 -3.39 -31.69
CA CYS A 674 5.72 -3.42 -30.42
C CYS A 674 5.29 -2.03 -29.93
N PHE A 675 6.03 -0.97 -30.23
CA PHE A 675 5.57 0.40 -29.98
C PHE A 675 4.43 0.78 -30.94
N ALA A 676 4.58 0.49 -32.23
CA ALA A 676 3.56 0.78 -33.24
C ALA A 676 2.24 0.03 -32.96
N SER A 677 2.28 -1.22 -32.49
CA SER A 677 1.08 -1.99 -32.13
C SER A 677 0.31 -1.45 -30.91
N LEU A 678 0.95 -0.59 -30.11
CA LEU A 678 0.33 0.11 -28.97
C LEU A 678 0.01 1.59 -29.29
N GLY A 679 0.11 2.02 -30.56
CA GLY A 679 -0.20 3.38 -31.00
C GLY A 679 0.88 4.42 -30.70
N TYR A 680 2.12 4.01 -30.46
CA TYR A 680 3.23 4.93 -30.22
C TYR A 680 3.96 5.34 -31.50
N ALA A 681 4.14 6.65 -31.68
CA ALA A 681 5.23 7.20 -32.47
C ALA A 681 6.52 7.18 -31.64
N VAL A 682 7.68 6.98 -32.28
CA VAL A 682 8.97 6.78 -31.61
C VAL A 682 10.04 7.64 -32.27
N GLU A 683 10.94 8.22 -31.48
CA GLU A 683 12.23 8.71 -31.96
C GLU A 683 13.38 8.17 -31.09
N TRP A 684 14.56 8.05 -31.68
CA TRP A 684 15.73 7.59 -30.95
C TRP A 684 16.98 8.40 -31.30
N ARG A 685 17.94 8.38 -30.38
CA ARG A 685 19.22 9.09 -30.52
C ARG A 685 20.33 8.37 -29.78
N VAL A 686 21.47 8.16 -30.44
CA VAL A 686 22.71 7.78 -29.75
C VAL A 686 23.37 9.05 -29.21
N VAL A 687 23.45 9.12 -27.89
CA VAL A 687 23.99 10.24 -27.12
C VAL A 687 25.26 9.76 -26.42
N ASN A 688 26.34 10.54 -26.49
CA ASN A 688 27.52 10.36 -25.64
C ASN A 688 27.64 11.59 -24.74
N ALA A 689 27.55 11.42 -23.42
CA ALA A 689 27.48 12.56 -22.49
C ALA A 689 28.66 13.54 -22.62
N ALA A 690 29.86 13.05 -22.93
CA ALA A 690 31.04 13.87 -23.17
C ALA A 690 30.96 14.78 -24.42
N ASP A 691 30.13 14.43 -25.42
CA ASP A 691 29.93 15.30 -26.59
C ASP A 691 29.18 16.57 -26.18
N TYR A 692 28.33 16.47 -25.14
CA TYR A 692 27.54 17.53 -24.50
C TYR A 692 28.15 18.02 -23.17
N GLY A 693 29.48 17.97 -23.05
CA GLY A 693 30.22 18.63 -21.97
C GLY A 693 30.39 17.89 -20.66
N PHE A 694 29.81 16.69 -20.47
CA PHE A 694 29.98 15.94 -19.22
C PHE A 694 31.38 15.28 -19.12
N PRO A 695 31.93 15.11 -17.89
CA PRO A 695 33.27 14.57 -17.67
C PRO A 695 33.37 13.04 -17.86
N GLN A 696 32.39 12.40 -18.52
CA GLN A 696 32.36 10.95 -18.77
C GLN A 696 31.88 10.61 -20.19
N LYS A 697 32.64 9.78 -20.90
CA LYS A 697 32.27 9.14 -22.17
C LYS A 697 31.27 8.02 -21.92
N ARG A 698 29.99 8.35 -21.82
CA ARG A 698 28.86 7.42 -21.59
C ARG A 698 27.95 7.42 -22.82
N ARG A 699 28.26 6.56 -23.80
CA ARG A 699 27.48 6.42 -25.04
C ARG A 699 26.30 5.45 -24.88
N ARG A 700 25.09 5.87 -25.26
CA ARG A 700 23.83 5.10 -25.22
C ARG A 700 22.86 5.51 -26.31
N VAL A 701 21.95 4.62 -26.69
CA VAL A 701 20.72 4.99 -27.39
C VAL A 701 19.65 5.34 -26.35
N TYR A 702 19.05 6.52 -26.51
CA TYR A 702 17.80 6.89 -25.86
C TYR A 702 16.66 6.70 -26.85
N ILE A 703 15.51 6.24 -26.36
CA ILE A 703 14.30 5.99 -27.14
C ILE A 703 13.16 6.75 -26.45
N TYR A 704 12.61 7.78 -27.12
CA TYR A 704 11.39 8.46 -26.70
C TYR A 704 10.23 7.91 -27.52
N ALA A 705 9.12 7.60 -26.86
CA ALA A 705 7.88 7.21 -27.53
C ALA A 705 6.71 8.03 -26.98
N GLU A 706 5.83 8.45 -27.86
CA GLU A 706 4.58 9.14 -27.53
C GLU A 706 3.40 8.44 -28.19
N ARG A 707 2.38 8.13 -27.40
CA ARG A 707 1.10 7.63 -27.92
C ARG A 707 0.31 8.80 -28.49
N THR A 708 0.24 8.87 -29.82
CA THR A 708 -0.42 9.94 -30.55
C THR A 708 -0.89 9.50 -31.94
N ASP A 709 -2.10 9.91 -32.30
CA ASP A 709 -2.66 9.76 -33.64
C ASP A 709 -2.27 10.94 -34.56
N GLU A 710 -1.63 11.99 -34.02
CA GLU A 710 -1.17 13.13 -34.82
C GLU A 710 -0.01 12.71 -35.75
N PRO A 711 -0.09 12.99 -37.06
CA PRO A 711 0.94 12.57 -38.01
C PRO A 711 2.25 13.32 -37.79
N TRP A 712 3.34 12.59 -37.55
CA TRP A 712 4.68 13.14 -37.40
C TRP A 712 5.36 13.33 -38.76
N ASP A 713 5.96 14.51 -38.96
CA ASP A 713 7.02 14.69 -39.96
C ASP A 713 8.28 13.95 -39.48
N LEU A 714 8.42 12.69 -39.88
CA LEU A 714 9.51 11.81 -39.45
C LEU A 714 10.90 12.33 -39.83
N GLU A 715 11.04 13.12 -40.90
CA GLU A 715 12.31 13.73 -41.29
C GLU A 715 12.60 14.98 -40.45
N GLY A 716 11.59 15.84 -40.26
CA GLY A 716 11.67 16.99 -39.34
C GLY A 716 12.05 16.58 -37.92
N ARG A 717 11.48 15.49 -37.37
CA ARG A 717 11.82 14.99 -36.02
C ARG A 717 13.31 14.71 -35.80
N LEU A 718 14.09 14.46 -36.85
CA LEU A 718 15.55 14.28 -36.73
C LEU A 718 16.26 15.55 -36.21
N THR A 719 15.75 16.72 -36.56
CA THR A 719 16.36 18.04 -36.28
C THR A 719 15.50 18.94 -35.38
N SER A 720 14.19 18.72 -35.29
CA SER A 720 13.26 19.49 -34.45
C SER A 720 12.45 18.66 -33.44
N GLY A 721 12.69 17.35 -33.34
CA GLY A 721 12.04 16.48 -32.34
C GLY A 721 12.51 16.76 -30.90
N VAL A 722 11.88 16.12 -29.91
CA VAL A 722 12.18 16.32 -28.48
C VAL A 722 13.67 16.07 -28.17
N MET A 723 14.22 14.97 -28.68
CA MET A 723 15.63 14.62 -28.61
C MET A 723 16.54 15.61 -29.34
N ALA A 724 16.04 16.30 -30.37
CA ALA A 724 16.79 17.29 -31.13
C ALA A 724 16.83 18.66 -30.43
N THR A 725 15.72 19.07 -29.83
CA THR A 725 15.64 20.26 -28.98
C THR A 725 16.48 20.12 -27.73
N ALA A 726 16.42 18.96 -27.04
CA ALA A 726 17.16 18.73 -25.80
C ALA A 726 18.66 18.47 -26.00
N LEU A 727 19.03 17.84 -27.12
CA LEU A 727 20.41 17.43 -27.42
C LEU A 727 20.74 17.77 -28.89
N PRO A 728 21.14 19.03 -29.18
CA PRO A 728 21.28 19.52 -30.55
C PRO A 728 22.30 18.75 -31.38
N VAL A 729 21.96 18.55 -32.67
CA VAL A 729 22.79 17.84 -33.64
C VAL A 729 22.75 18.50 -35.01
N ARG A 730 23.76 18.19 -35.84
CA ARG A 730 23.75 18.38 -37.29
C ARG A 730 23.63 17.04 -38.02
N ALA A 731 22.95 17.01 -39.15
CA ALA A 731 22.98 15.85 -40.06
C ALA A 731 24.32 15.79 -40.82
N VAL A 732 24.87 14.59 -41.00
CA VAL A 732 26.20 14.35 -41.63
C VAL A 732 26.09 13.27 -42.72
N GLY A 733 24.94 13.25 -43.40
CA GLY A 733 24.56 12.33 -44.47
C GLY A 733 23.08 12.51 -44.82
N GLY A 734 22.64 11.82 -45.87
CA GLY A 734 21.21 11.77 -46.21
C GLY A 734 20.41 10.97 -45.18
N SER A 735 19.09 11.15 -45.19
CA SER A 735 18.14 10.29 -44.50
C SER A 735 17.88 9.01 -45.31
N GLU A 736 17.62 7.90 -44.61
CA GLU A 736 17.16 6.63 -45.17
C GLU A 736 15.74 6.35 -44.67
N ALA A 737 14.84 5.97 -45.58
CA ALA A 737 13.47 5.61 -45.25
C ALA A 737 13.17 4.15 -45.59
N PHE A 738 12.50 3.44 -44.68
CA PHE A 738 12.05 2.05 -44.87
C PHE A 738 10.85 1.74 -43.97
N SER A 739 10.42 0.47 -43.92
CA SER A 739 9.39 0.02 -42.98
C SER A 739 9.85 -1.21 -42.22
N VAL A 740 9.44 -1.30 -40.95
CA VAL A 740 9.47 -2.55 -40.17
C VAL A 740 8.19 -3.32 -40.42
N PHE A 741 8.18 -4.63 -40.16
CA PHE A 741 6.92 -5.40 -40.23
C PHE A 741 6.03 -5.04 -39.02
N ALA A 742 4.71 -5.13 -39.18
CA ALA A 742 3.78 -4.87 -38.08
C ALA A 742 3.78 -5.99 -37.03
N ASP A 743 4.03 -7.24 -37.44
CA ASP A 743 4.18 -8.39 -36.54
C ASP A 743 5.65 -8.51 -36.06
N PRO A 744 5.91 -8.49 -34.73
CA PRO A 744 7.22 -8.84 -34.16
C PRO A 744 7.78 -10.18 -34.66
N TYR A 745 6.93 -11.16 -34.96
CA TYR A 745 7.35 -12.47 -35.50
C TYR A 745 7.89 -12.35 -36.93
N GLU A 746 7.23 -11.57 -37.80
CA GLU A 746 7.76 -11.29 -39.14
C GLU A 746 9.08 -10.52 -39.09
N ASN A 747 9.24 -9.56 -38.18
CA ASN A 747 10.55 -8.93 -37.96
C ASN A 747 11.60 -9.96 -37.54
N THR A 748 11.24 -10.92 -36.68
CA THR A 748 12.15 -11.98 -36.21
C THR A 748 12.65 -12.85 -37.36
N GLU A 749 11.76 -13.32 -38.24
CA GLU A 749 12.10 -14.22 -39.34
C GLU A 749 12.71 -13.51 -40.56
N ARG A 750 12.37 -12.23 -40.80
CA ARG A 750 12.62 -11.56 -42.10
C ARG A 750 13.45 -10.28 -42.02
N PHE A 751 13.38 -9.51 -40.92
CA PHE A 751 14.07 -8.21 -40.87
C PHE A 751 15.57 -8.40 -40.68
N GLY A 752 16.39 -7.80 -41.55
CA GLY A 752 17.85 -7.83 -41.44
C GLY A 752 18.50 -9.18 -41.80
N VAL A 753 17.75 -10.12 -42.37
CA VAL A 753 18.31 -11.36 -42.98
C VAL A 753 19.30 -10.98 -44.08
N ASP A 754 20.41 -11.70 -44.15
CA ASP A 754 21.57 -11.49 -45.05
C ASP A 754 22.25 -10.10 -45.01
N ARG A 755 21.78 -9.17 -44.15
CA ARG A 755 22.38 -7.83 -44.04
C ARG A 755 23.67 -7.85 -43.23
N LYS A 756 24.76 -7.43 -43.86
CA LYS A 756 26.07 -7.22 -43.21
C LYS A 756 26.07 -6.05 -42.22
N THR A 757 25.20 -5.06 -42.42
CA THR A 757 25.07 -3.84 -41.61
C THR A 757 23.60 -3.59 -41.26
N SER A 758 23.35 -2.95 -40.10
CA SER A 758 21.99 -2.53 -39.75
C SER A 758 21.61 -1.28 -40.55
N PRO A 759 20.35 -1.14 -41.00
CA PRO A 759 19.85 0.11 -41.58
C PRO A 759 19.65 1.22 -40.53
N PHE A 760 19.52 0.88 -39.24
CA PHE A 760 19.28 1.88 -38.21
C PHE A 760 20.55 2.71 -37.95
N GLN A 761 20.48 4.01 -38.28
CA GLN A 761 21.52 4.98 -38.01
C GLN A 761 21.39 5.52 -36.56
N ASN A 762 22.31 6.42 -36.18
CA ASN A 762 22.42 6.89 -34.80
C ASN A 762 21.35 7.91 -34.38
N ALA A 763 20.47 8.37 -35.29
CA ALA A 763 19.20 8.98 -34.96
C ALA A 763 18.09 8.50 -35.91
N GLY A 764 16.84 8.56 -35.47
CA GLY A 764 15.69 8.23 -36.32
C GLY A 764 14.35 8.48 -35.66
N ALA A 765 13.30 8.39 -36.47
CA ALA A 765 11.91 8.49 -36.08
C ALA A 765 11.06 7.40 -36.77
N MET A 766 9.96 7.02 -36.14
CA MET A 766 9.04 5.98 -36.60
C MET A 766 7.59 6.32 -36.22
N GLN A 767 6.66 6.16 -37.15
CA GLN A 767 5.22 6.13 -36.86
C GLN A 767 4.53 5.16 -37.80
N GLY A 768 3.59 4.36 -37.29
CA GLY A 768 2.84 3.39 -38.11
C GLY A 768 3.73 2.41 -38.88
N CYS A 769 4.80 1.92 -38.23
CA CYS A 769 5.86 1.06 -38.81
C CYS A 769 6.71 1.67 -39.94
N LYS A 770 6.44 2.91 -40.38
CA LYS A 770 7.31 3.67 -41.30
C LYS A 770 8.46 4.29 -40.52
N VAL A 771 9.68 4.15 -41.01
CA VAL A 771 10.91 4.59 -40.35
C VAL A 771 11.65 5.57 -41.25
N VAL A 772 12.16 6.65 -40.65
CA VAL A 772 13.20 7.52 -41.23
C VAL A 772 14.39 7.56 -40.26
N THR A 773 15.61 7.44 -40.76
CA THR A 773 16.83 7.42 -39.93
C THR A 773 17.99 8.11 -40.64
N ALA A 774 18.86 8.78 -39.90
CA ALA A 774 19.98 9.52 -40.47
C ALA A 774 21.21 9.47 -39.57
N LYS A 775 22.39 9.69 -40.17
CA LYS A 775 23.62 9.88 -39.41
C LYS A 775 23.72 11.34 -38.93
N VAL A 776 23.80 11.53 -37.63
CA VAL A 776 23.92 12.85 -36.98
C VAL A 776 25.18 12.97 -36.12
N GLU A 777 25.66 14.19 -35.91
CA GLU A 777 26.76 14.51 -34.98
C GLU A 777 26.31 15.59 -34.00
N ALA A 778 26.72 15.48 -32.74
CA ALA A 778 26.39 16.45 -31.70
C ALA A 778 26.91 17.85 -32.03
N THR A 779 26.10 18.87 -31.77
CA THR A 779 26.47 20.28 -31.85
C THR A 779 26.28 20.90 -30.48
N TYR A 780 27.37 21.04 -29.74
CA TYR A 780 27.38 21.61 -28.39
C TYR A 780 28.60 22.51 -28.20
N ASP A 781 28.33 23.77 -27.91
CA ASP A 781 29.26 24.90 -27.74
C ASP A 781 29.36 25.37 -26.28
N GLY A 782 28.55 24.81 -25.38
CA GLY A 782 28.58 25.11 -23.95
C GLY A 782 29.78 24.55 -23.19
N PRO A 783 29.84 24.78 -21.86
CA PRO A 783 30.95 24.36 -21.00
C PRO A 783 31.25 22.87 -21.08
N ARG A 784 32.54 22.51 -21.09
CA ARG A 784 33.00 21.12 -21.14
C ARG A 784 33.87 20.81 -19.93
N ALA A 785 33.51 19.74 -19.21
CA ALA A 785 34.27 19.21 -18.09
C ALA A 785 35.08 17.97 -18.51
N VAL A 786 36.21 17.75 -17.82
CA VAL A 786 37.12 16.62 -17.95
C VAL A 786 37.16 15.82 -16.64
N LEU A 787 37.84 14.66 -16.63
CA LEU A 787 37.97 13.85 -15.41
C LEU A 787 38.59 14.64 -14.24
N GLY A 788 39.52 15.56 -14.53
CA GLY A 788 40.19 16.42 -13.54
C GLY A 788 39.24 17.28 -12.72
N ASP A 789 38.16 17.78 -13.33
CA ASP A 789 37.21 18.70 -12.68
C ASP A 789 36.32 18.03 -11.63
N VAL A 790 36.33 16.69 -11.58
CA VAL A 790 35.56 15.87 -10.63
C VAL A 790 36.44 14.99 -9.74
N LEU A 791 37.73 15.30 -9.62
CA LEU A 791 38.63 14.71 -8.62
C LEU A 791 38.51 15.44 -7.28
N VAL A 792 38.76 14.73 -6.19
CA VAL A 792 38.96 15.29 -4.85
C VAL A 792 40.44 15.28 -4.45
N ALA A 793 40.75 16.01 -3.38
CA ALA A 793 42.06 15.95 -2.73
C ALA A 793 42.39 14.53 -2.27
N SER A 794 43.67 14.12 -2.37
CA SER A 794 44.10 12.78 -1.94
C SER A 794 43.81 12.47 -0.46
N GLY A 795 43.69 13.49 0.38
CA GLY A 795 43.36 13.35 1.81
C GLY A 795 41.89 12.98 2.10
N GLU A 796 40.98 13.15 1.13
CA GLU A 796 39.58 12.70 1.25
C GLU A 796 39.40 11.21 0.91
N VAL A 797 40.40 10.57 0.31
CA VAL A 797 40.29 9.22 -0.24
C VAL A 797 40.98 8.21 0.70
N PRO A 798 40.23 7.25 1.28
CA PRO A 798 40.81 6.25 2.18
C PRO A 798 41.89 5.38 1.52
N ASP A 799 42.86 4.92 2.30
CA ASP A 799 44.01 4.16 1.80
C ASP A 799 43.63 2.90 0.98
N GLU A 800 42.48 2.27 1.29
CA GLU A 800 41.94 1.11 0.57
C GLU A 800 41.61 1.35 -0.92
N PHE A 801 41.56 2.62 -1.36
CA PHE A 801 41.31 3.01 -2.75
C PHE A 801 42.60 3.24 -3.57
N TYR A 802 43.79 3.13 -2.99
CA TYR A 802 45.05 3.24 -3.73
C TYR A 802 45.55 1.87 -4.23
N VAL A 803 46.31 1.87 -5.33
CA VAL A 803 46.99 0.66 -5.82
C VAL A 803 48.34 0.51 -5.14
N ASP A 804 48.55 -0.57 -4.39
CA ASP A 804 49.87 -0.91 -3.83
C ASP A 804 50.96 -0.91 -4.90
N GLU A 805 52.13 -0.36 -4.59
CA GLU A 805 53.20 -0.17 -5.59
C GLU A 805 53.66 -1.50 -6.22
N GLU A 806 53.71 -2.58 -5.43
CA GLU A 806 54.00 -3.95 -5.89
C GLU A 806 53.03 -4.43 -6.99
N LYS A 807 51.79 -3.93 -7.00
CA LYS A 807 50.75 -4.31 -7.97
C LYS A 807 50.81 -3.45 -9.25
N LEU A 808 51.51 -2.30 -9.25
CA LEU A 808 51.52 -1.36 -10.38
C LEU A 808 52.07 -1.99 -11.68
N ALA A 809 53.09 -2.84 -11.61
CA ALA A 809 53.63 -3.52 -12.80
C ALA A 809 52.57 -4.39 -13.48
N LYS A 810 51.74 -5.08 -12.68
CA LYS A 810 50.65 -5.93 -13.14
C LYS A 810 49.50 -5.12 -13.75
N TRP A 811 49.16 -3.98 -13.15
CA TRP A 811 48.20 -3.02 -13.73
C TRP A 811 48.68 -2.44 -15.07
N ARG A 812 49.97 -2.07 -15.18
CA ARG A 812 50.58 -1.61 -16.44
C ARG A 812 50.51 -2.67 -17.54
N TYR A 813 50.73 -3.95 -17.23
CA TYR A 813 50.55 -5.03 -18.20
C TYR A 813 49.07 -5.21 -18.61
N PHE A 814 48.13 -5.18 -17.66
CA PHE A 814 46.72 -5.35 -18.00
C PHE A 814 46.14 -4.19 -18.79
N LYS A 815 46.57 -2.95 -18.53
CA LYS A 815 46.18 -1.76 -19.31
C LYS A 815 47.08 -1.50 -20.53
N GLY A 816 48.22 -2.17 -20.64
CA GLY A 816 49.07 -2.16 -21.81
C GLY A 816 48.42 -2.88 -23.00
N GLY A 817 48.80 -2.46 -24.21
CA GLY A 817 48.45 -3.15 -25.43
C GLY A 817 49.18 -4.49 -25.52
N LYS A 818 48.48 -5.54 -25.94
CA LYS A 818 49.02 -6.91 -25.96
C LYS A 818 48.45 -7.70 -27.13
N SER A 819 49.26 -8.56 -27.72
CA SER A 819 48.93 -9.33 -28.93
C SER A 819 49.50 -10.75 -28.83
N GLU A 820 48.81 -11.59 -28.08
CA GLU A 820 49.29 -12.89 -27.61
C GLU A 820 48.53 -14.05 -28.27
N PRO A 821 49.17 -15.20 -28.57
CA PRO A 821 48.45 -16.40 -28.97
C PRO A 821 47.58 -16.92 -27.82
N ARG A 822 46.34 -17.28 -28.10
CA ARG A 822 45.43 -17.96 -27.16
C ARG A 822 44.76 -19.14 -27.84
N VAL A 823 44.56 -20.21 -27.08
CA VAL A 823 43.79 -21.37 -27.52
C VAL A 823 42.37 -21.26 -26.98
N ASN A 824 41.36 -21.40 -27.85
CA ASN A 824 40.00 -21.59 -27.39
C ASN A 824 39.91 -22.96 -26.70
N LYS A 825 39.77 -22.96 -25.37
CA LYS A 825 39.76 -24.17 -24.51
C LYS A 825 38.66 -25.20 -24.83
N LYS A 826 37.76 -24.93 -25.77
CA LYS A 826 36.66 -25.82 -26.18
C LYS A 826 36.77 -26.32 -27.61
N THR A 827 37.20 -25.47 -28.53
CA THR A 827 37.35 -25.83 -29.95
C THR A 827 38.78 -26.21 -30.33
N GLY A 828 39.76 -26.00 -29.44
CA GLY A 828 41.18 -26.19 -29.73
C GLY A 828 41.78 -25.15 -30.69
N HIS A 829 40.95 -24.25 -31.24
CA HIS A 829 41.37 -23.27 -32.23
C HIS A 829 42.32 -22.23 -31.62
N GLU A 830 43.52 -22.11 -32.17
CA GLU A 830 44.47 -21.05 -31.84
C GLU A 830 44.05 -19.74 -32.52
N TYR A 831 43.96 -18.65 -31.75
CA TYR A 831 43.67 -17.33 -32.27
C TYR A 831 44.59 -16.31 -31.61
N ARG A 832 44.92 -15.23 -32.32
CA ARG A 832 45.70 -14.14 -31.74
C ARG A 832 44.76 -13.22 -30.96
N TYR A 833 44.90 -13.19 -29.64
CA TYR A 833 44.22 -12.24 -28.79
C TYR A 833 44.96 -10.91 -28.84
N ALA A 834 44.38 -9.93 -29.53
CA ALA A 834 44.85 -8.55 -29.53
C ALA A 834 43.92 -7.68 -28.68
N GLU A 835 44.51 -6.89 -27.77
CA GLU A 835 43.83 -5.89 -26.95
C GLU A 835 44.62 -4.57 -27.06
N GLY A 836 43.91 -3.47 -27.32
CA GLY A 836 44.53 -2.15 -27.49
C GLY A 836 45.09 -1.60 -26.18
N ALA A 837 46.09 -0.72 -26.28
CA ALA A 837 46.60 -0.01 -25.12
C ALA A 837 45.57 0.96 -24.56
N MET A 838 45.53 1.05 -23.23
CA MET A 838 44.68 1.95 -22.47
C MET A 838 45.54 2.93 -21.69
N ALA A 839 45.11 4.20 -21.60
CA ALA A 839 45.70 5.14 -20.67
C ALA A 839 45.66 4.57 -19.24
N PHE A 840 46.83 4.56 -18.58
CA PHE A 840 46.99 4.22 -17.18
C PHE A 840 48.11 5.08 -16.56
N PRO A 841 47.80 5.97 -15.59
CA PRO A 841 46.46 6.31 -15.09
C PRO A 841 45.55 6.88 -16.19
N ASP A 842 44.25 6.99 -15.89
CA ASP A 842 43.31 7.68 -16.77
C ASP A 842 43.69 9.15 -16.93
N LEU A 843 43.48 9.69 -18.14
CA LEU A 843 43.80 11.07 -18.50
C LEU A 843 42.88 12.04 -17.75
N VAL A 844 43.45 12.98 -17.01
CA VAL A 844 42.70 13.97 -16.22
C VAL A 844 42.23 15.15 -17.07
N ASP A 845 42.90 15.42 -18.19
CA ASP A 845 42.63 16.42 -19.22
C ASP A 845 41.62 15.94 -20.28
N ALA A 846 40.99 14.78 -20.07
CA ALA A 846 39.98 14.22 -20.97
C ALA A 846 38.75 13.70 -20.19
N PRO A 847 37.56 13.60 -20.83
CA PRO A 847 36.41 12.94 -20.22
C PRO A 847 36.68 11.46 -19.95
N ALA A 848 36.33 11.00 -18.75
CA ALA A 848 36.57 9.66 -18.24
C ALA A 848 35.97 8.56 -19.13
N ARG A 849 36.69 7.46 -19.35
CA ARG A 849 36.17 6.32 -20.12
C ARG A 849 35.06 5.57 -19.36
N THR A 850 34.09 5.02 -20.09
CA THR A 850 33.26 3.93 -19.54
C THR A 850 34.12 2.66 -19.44
N ILE A 851 34.29 2.13 -18.23
CA ILE A 851 35.00 0.87 -17.99
C ILE A 851 34.08 -0.31 -18.33
N LEU A 852 34.51 -1.19 -19.24
CA LEU A 852 33.80 -2.43 -19.56
C LEU A 852 34.16 -3.53 -18.55
N THR A 853 33.20 -4.41 -18.22
CA THR A 853 33.32 -5.41 -17.15
C THR A 853 34.21 -6.62 -17.48
N SER A 854 35.03 -6.56 -18.54
CA SER A 854 35.74 -7.71 -19.12
C SER A 854 37.18 -7.40 -19.58
N GLU A 855 37.93 -6.63 -18.80
CA GLU A 855 39.35 -6.33 -19.05
C GLU A 855 40.24 -7.00 -17.99
N GLY A 856 41.22 -7.80 -18.43
CA GLY A 856 41.95 -8.81 -17.64
C GLY A 856 42.31 -8.40 -16.21
N GLY A 857 41.71 -9.06 -15.22
CA GLY A 857 41.86 -8.67 -13.82
C GLY A 857 43.04 -9.30 -13.09
N CYS A 858 43.31 -8.76 -11.89
CA CYS A 858 43.39 -9.60 -10.68
C CYS A 858 42.66 -8.91 -9.53
N ARG A 859 41.44 -9.39 -9.27
CA ARG A 859 40.46 -8.93 -8.27
C ARG A 859 39.92 -7.51 -8.51
N PHE A 860 38.62 -7.49 -8.81
CA PHE A 860 37.82 -6.32 -9.10
C PHE A 860 37.77 -5.35 -7.92
N SER A 861 38.30 -4.14 -8.10
CA SER A 861 37.70 -2.94 -7.51
C SER A 861 37.45 -1.95 -8.65
N LYS A 862 36.22 -1.42 -8.77
CA LYS A 862 35.87 -0.34 -9.73
C LYS A 862 36.38 1.03 -9.24
N GLN A 863 37.45 1.02 -8.44
CA GLN A 863 37.66 1.96 -7.34
C GLN A 863 39.13 2.32 -7.13
N ALA A 864 40.07 1.46 -7.53
CA ALA A 864 41.49 1.74 -7.37
C ALA A 864 42.04 2.59 -8.54
N HIS A 865 42.27 3.88 -8.27
CA HIS A 865 42.97 4.79 -9.17
C HIS A 865 44.19 5.38 -8.46
N ARG A 866 45.33 5.41 -9.18
CA ARG A 866 46.62 6.04 -8.82
C ARG A 866 47.50 5.29 -7.80
N GLY A 867 48.81 5.51 -7.93
CA GLY A 867 49.77 5.46 -6.83
C GLY A 867 49.94 6.86 -6.20
N ARG A 868 50.76 7.00 -5.16
CA ARG A 868 50.88 8.23 -4.34
C ARG A 868 51.39 9.46 -5.12
N ALA A 869 50.47 10.19 -5.76
CA ALA A 869 50.79 11.41 -6.52
C ALA A 869 49.64 12.44 -6.57
N GLY A 870 48.85 12.60 -5.50
CA GLY A 870 48.20 13.90 -5.18
C GLY A 870 46.67 14.07 -5.33
N TRP A 871 45.96 13.29 -6.14
CA TRP A 871 44.49 13.46 -6.33
C TRP A 871 43.78 12.14 -6.66
N ALA A 872 42.53 11.95 -6.25
CA ALA A 872 41.76 10.73 -6.52
C ALA A 872 40.26 11.03 -6.68
N LEU A 873 39.43 10.07 -7.04
CA LEU A 873 37.98 10.30 -7.22
C LEU A 873 37.25 10.38 -5.87
N PRO A 874 36.21 11.24 -5.72
CA PRO A 874 35.49 11.43 -4.47
C PRO A 874 34.97 10.11 -3.88
N PRO A 875 34.98 9.89 -2.55
CA PRO A 875 34.36 8.70 -1.94
C PRO A 875 32.87 8.55 -2.30
N SER A 876 32.17 9.69 -2.42
CA SER A 876 30.79 9.78 -2.91
C SER A 876 30.66 9.41 -4.39
N GLY A 877 31.68 9.67 -5.21
CA GLY A 877 31.78 9.26 -6.61
C GLY A 877 32.22 7.81 -6.79
N ALA A 878 33.18 7.31 -6.02
CA ALA A 878 33.71 5.94 -6.09
C ALA A 878 32.68 4.87 -5.67
N ARG A 879 31.64 5.25 -4.90
CA ARG A 879 30.46 4.40 -4.65
C ARG A 879 29.33 4.60 -5.67
N ARG A 880 29.19 5.76 -6.33
CA ARG A 880 28.04 6.10 -7.19
C ARG A 880 28.30 6.05 -8.71
N VAL A 881 29.49 6.42 -9.20
CA VAL A 881 29.85 6.29 -10.63
C VAL A 881 29.90 4.81 -11.06
N GLY A 882 30.24 3.91 -10.14
CA GLY A 882 30.24 2.47 -10.37
C GLY A 882 28.85 1.83 -10.55
N SER A 883 27.76 2.50 -10.15
CA SER A 883 26.39 1.95 -10.18
C SER A 883 25.64 2.19 -11.49
N VAL A 884 25.90 3.29 -12.20
CA VAL A 884 25.35 3.54 -13.56
C VAL A 884 26.04 2.66 -14.63
N ALA A 885 27.11 1.95 -14.25
CA ALA A 885 27.73 0.84 -14.97
C ALA A 885 27.44 -0.53 -14.31
N GLY A 886 26.29 -0.65 -13.63
CA GLY A 886 25.83 -1.86 -12.92
C GLY A 886 24.98 -2.84 -13.74
N LEU A 887 24.66 -2.52 -15.01
CA LEU A 887 23.80 -3.34 -15.88
C LEU A 887 24.58 -3.93 -17.06
N SER A 888 25.52 -4.85 -16.74
CA SER A 888 26.16 -5.75 -17.72
C SER A 888 26.51 -7.13 -17.15
N GLN A 889 25.99 -7.50 -15.97
CA GLN A 889 26.00 -8.90 -15.54
C GLN A 889 24.82 -9.64 -16.15
N GLY A 890 25.07 -10.17 -17.35
CA GLY A 890 24.11 -10.98 -18.10
C GLY A 890 24.72 -11.39 -19.43
N LEU A 891 25.19 -12.64 -19.50
CA LEU A 891 25.59 -13.32 -20.74
C LEU A 891 26.78 -12.72 -21.51
N ASP A 892 27.99 -12.90 -20.98
CA ASP A 892 29.13 -13.28 -21.85
C ASP A 892 29.83 -14.53 -21.28
N GLY A 893 28.99 -15.56 -21.15
CA GLY A 893 29.40 -16.90 -20.79
C GLY A 893 29.00 -17.87 -21.89
N HIS A 894 29.80 -17.98 -22.95
CA HIS A 894 29.82 -19.20 -23.80
C HIS A 894 30.48 -20.39 -23.05
N GLY A 895 29.99 -20.58 -21.84
CA GLY A 895 29.85 -21.87 -21.19
C GLY A 895 28.96 -22.78 -22.02
N HIS A 896 29.43 -23.30 -23.18
CA HIS A 896 28.95 -24.61 -23.67
C HIS A 896 28.86 -25.53 -22.45
N ASP A 897 27.63 -25.86 -22.09
CA ASP A 897 27.36 -26.77 -21.00
C ASP A 897 27.66 -28.19 -21.48
N ARG A 898 28.20 -29.00 -20.57
CA ARG A 898 28.52 -30.38 -20.88
C ARG A 898 27.24 -31.19 -20.81
N HIS A 899 26.70 -31.60 -21.96
CA HIS A 899 25.96 -32.85 -21.99
C HIS A 899 26.91 -34.00 -21.63
N GLN A 900 26.76 -34.56 -20.43
CA GLN A 900 26.94 -35.99 -20.21
C GLN A 900 25.84 -36.50 -19.27
N PRO A 901 25.32 -37.71 -19.50
CA PRO A 901 24.15 -38.22 -18.79
C PRO A 901 24.51 -38.73 -17.40
N CYS A 902 23.60 -38.53 -16.43
CA CYS A 902 23.66 -39.23 -15.15
C CYS A 902 23.33 -40.72 -15.34
N VAL A 903 24.37 -41.53 -15.55
CA VAL A 903 24.30 -42.99 -15.45
C VAL A 903 24.17 -43.38 -13.98
N LEU A 904 22.97 -43.77 -13.56
CA LEU A 904 22.77 -44.42 -12.27
C LEU A 904 23.49 -45.78 -12.27
N HIS A 905 24.43 -45.96 -11.34
CA HIS A 905 25.11 -47.24 -11.14
C HIS A 905 24.17 -48.30 -10.57
N GLY A 906 23.89 -49.33 -11.37
CA GLY A 906 23.26 -50.56 -10.88
C GLY A 906 24.22 -51.37 -10.01
N LYS A 907 23.76 -51.82 -8.84
CA LYS A 907 24.41 -52.87 -8.06
C LYS A 907 23.62 -54.18 -8.18
N ARG A 908 24.27 -55.16 -8.81
CA ARG A 908 24.14 -56.63 -8.67
C ARG A 908 22.74 -57.26 -8.57
N ALA A 909 22.50 -58.14 -9.54
CA ALA A 909 21.45 -59.15 -9.62
C ALA A 909 21.20 -59.99 -8.35
N ARG A 910 19.94 -60.44 -8.19
CA ARG A 910 19.55 -61.86 -8.05
C ARG A 910 18.02 -62.04 -8.15
N GLY A 911 17.58 -62.95 -9.05
CA GLY A 911 16.39 -63.80 -8.89
C GLY A 911 15.02 -63.28 -9.38
N GLY A 912 14.35 -64.11 -10.19
CA GLY A 912 12.88 -64.18 -10.20
C GLY A 912 12.12 -63.61 -11.40
N ASP A 913 12.12 -64.34 -12.53
CA ASP A 913 10.96 -64.41 -13.45
C ASP A 913 9.96 -65.45 -12.87
N PRO A 914 8.71 -65.61 -13.37
CA PRO A 914 7.94 -64.78 -14.32
C PRO A 914 6.48 -64.49 -13.85
N ALA A 915 5.68 -63.76 -14.63
CA ALA A 915 4.32 -64.16 -15.07
C ALA A 915 3.38 -63.01 -15.55
N PHE A 916 2.91 -63.16 -16.81
CA PHE A 916 1.55 -62.94 -17.33
C PHE A 916 0.88 -61.54 -17.49
N ASP A 917 0.45 -61.36 -18.75
CA ASP A 917 -0.77 -60.73 -19.31
C ASP A 917 -1.06 -59.21 -19.39
N ARG A 918 -1.45 -58.85 -20.63
CA ARG A 918 -2.25 -57.68 -21.07
C ARG A 918 -3.75 -58.12 -21.12
N PRO A 919 -4.72 -57.39 -21.71
CA PRO A 919 -4.81 -55.97 -22.13
C PRO A 919 -6.08 -55.25 -21.61
N GLY A 920 -6.31 -53.99 -21.99
CA GLY A 920 -7.62 -53.31 -21.76
C GLY A 920 -7.76 -51.92 -22.40
N ASN A 921 -8.68 -51.81 -23.36
CA ASN A 921 -9.08 -50.62 -24.16
C ASN A 921 -9.21 -49.28 -23.39
N ARG A 922 -8.84 -48.10 -23.91
CA ARG A 922 -9.36 -47.36 -25.09
C ARG A 922 -10.85 -47.02 -24.94
N ILE A 923 -11.22 -45.73 -24.80
CA ILE A 923 -12.33 -45.05 -25.54
C ILE A 923 -12.56 -43.58 -25.09
N GLU A 924 -12.59 -42.72 -26.11
CA GLU A 924 -13.33 -41.45 -26.34
C GLU A 924 -13.33 -40.23 -25.40
N SER A 925 -12.89 -39.13 -26.01
CA SER A 925 -13.37 -37.76 -25.83
C SER A 925 -14.85 -37.55 -26.19
N ARG A 926 -15.55 -36.66 -25.47
CA ARG A 926 -16.74 -35.96 -25.98
C ARG A 926 -16.59 -34.44 -25.86
N ARG A 927 -17.10 -33.71 -26.86
CA ARG A 927 -17.26 -32.24 -26.89
C ARG A 927 -18.73 -31.85 -26.68
N CYS A 928 -18.92 -30.54 -26.44
CA CYS A 928 -20.06 -29.68 -26.81
C CYS A 928 -21.02 -29.22 -25.70
N GLY A 929 -21.43 -27.94 -25.80
CA GLY A 929 -22.42 -27.26 -24.96
C GLY A 929 -21.79 -26.48 -23.80
N GLY A 930 -21.98 -25.16 -23.62
CA GLY A 930 -22.70 -24.19 -24.44
C GLY A 930 -23.69 -23.34 -23.64
N LEU A 931 -23.19 -22.30 -22.96
CA LEU A 931 -23.87 -21.05 -22.59
C LEU A 931 -22.81 -20.05 -22.09
#